data_AF-A0A8C5GGC2-F1
#
_entry.id   AF-A0A8C5GGC2-F1
#
_cell.length_a   1.000
_cell.length_b   1.000
_cell.length_c   1.000
_cell.angle_alpha   90.00
_cell.angle_beta   90.00
_cell.angle_gamma   90.00
#
_symmetry.space_group_name_H-M   'P 1'
#
loop_
_entity.id
_entity.type
_entity.pdbx_description
1 polymer ?
#
loop_
_entity_poly.entity_id
_entity_poly.type
_entity_poly.pdbx_seq_one_letter_code
_entity_poly.pdbx_strand_id
1 'polypeptide(L)'
;LTLLVVELHHVIVNIWVLNALFNSNVLCQSRAALSLLGFCYYHIQDFSSAAECYEQLTLLHPEVEEYKVYFTQALYKAGAYAEATRASFGLDNPNSHTKMVKLQACIKYCEEDYTAAKALLEQLPQDDPDYVYNTACLLYQDGKYQEACKEFQCAKQVLGYAPALSYNIALTHYSMKNYDQALKHIGEIIERGIREHPELSVGMTTEGIDVHSVGNTLVLHQSALIEAFNLKAAVEYQLKNLKAAQEALTDMPPRSEEELDPVTLHNQALLNMDSKPSEGFEKLAFLLQQPSFPPVTFRNLLLLYCKHEYYDLAADVLAENTHLTYKFLSSYMYEFLDALLTCQTAPEEAFMKFEEMNGKLTEQLRKLTKQLQEAQMSRDDEVKKKVLQEYDHMQEKYMVVLMAQAKIYWNREHYQMVEKIFHKSMEFCNEVDTWKLNVAHVLFMQDKYKEAIGFYEPIVKKHYDSVSPAHFLLPILNVSAVVLANLCVSYVMINQNEEAEELMRKIEKEEEQISYDDPDKKVFHLCIVNLVIGTLYCAKGNYRFGIARVIKSLEPYNKKLGTDAWFYAKRCFLPLLENMCKHVTILPDAVVQDCIQFLEHCEEYGKDVPAVIEQPLEESRLHAGKNTVTYEARLLKALFYHVIGWNQ
;
A
#
# COMPACT_ATOMS: atom_id res chain seq x y z
N LEU A 1 37.19 25.68 21.93
CA LEU A 1 36.57 24.61 22.75
C LEU A 1 35.49 25.16 23.67
N THR A 2 35.76 26.10 24.59
CA THR A 2 34.72 26.69 25.47
C THR A 2 33.64 27.51 24.74
N LEU A 3 33.97 28.09 23.57
CA LEU A 3 33.01 28.78 22.70
C LEU A 3 32.16 27.84 21.81
N LEU A 4 32.55 26.57 21.64
CA LEU A 4 31.77 25.57 20.90
C LEU A 4 30.63 24.95 21.76
N VAL A 5 30.69 25.16 23.07
CA VAL A 5 29.77 24.56 24.06
C VAL A 5 28.47 25.37 24.19
N VAL A 6 28.39 26.56 23.60
CA VAL A 6 27.32 27.53 23.93
C VAL A 6 26.06 27.40 23.07
N GLU A 7 26.09 26.74 21.90
CA GLU A 7 24.88 26.53 21.10
C GLU A 7 24.75 25.08 20.61
N LEU A 8 23.96 24.30 21.34
CA LEU A 8 23.45 22.98 20.94
C LEU A 8 22.58 23.02 19.66
N HIS A 9 22.32 24.20 19.09
CA HIS A 9 21.54 24.36 17.85
C HIS A 9 22.34 24.08 16.57
N HIS A 10 23.67 23.96 16.63
CA HIS A 10 24.51 23.72 15.46
C HIS A 10 25.34 22.44 15.56
N VAL A 11 24.71 21.31 15.93
CA VAL A 11 25.37 20.00 16.08
C VAL A 11 26.12 19.58 14.80
N ILE A 12 25.55 19.82 13.61
CA ILE A 12 26.17 19.48 12.32
C ILE A 12 27.42 20.33 12.06
N VAL A 13 27.39 21.64 12.38
CA VAL A 13 28.55 22.53 12.23
C VAL A 13 29.66 22.11 13.19
N ASN A 14 29.29 21.71 14.42
CA ASN A 14 30.23 21.21 15.41
C ASN A 14 30.92 19.92 14.94
N ILE A 15 30.18 18.97 14.33
CA ILE A 15 30.77 17.76 13.71
C ILE A 15 31.75 18.15 12.61
N TRP A 16 31.36 19.06 11.71
CA TRP A 16 32.21 19.45 10.57
C TRP A 16 33.53 20.09 11.02
N VAL A 17 33.47 20.99 12.00
CA VAL A 17 34.67 21.63 12.58
C VAL A 17 35.52 20.61 13.33
N LEU A 18 34.92 19.73 14.12
CA LEU A 18 35.64 18.71 14.88
C LEU A 18 36.30 17.67 13.97
N ASN A 19 35.63 17.24 12.90
CA ASN A 19 36.20 16.31 11.91
C ASN A 19 37.33 16.94 11.09
N ALA A 20 37.22 18.21 10.71
CA ALA A 20 38.32 18.92 10.06
C ALA A 20 39.56 19.02 10.98
N LEU A 21 39.33 19.18 12.28
CA LEU A 21 40.38 19.19 13.30
C LEU A 21 40.93 17.78 13.62
N PHE A 22 40.10 16.74 13.45
CA PHE A 22 40.48 15.33 13.63
C PHE A 22 41.36 14.84 12.47
N ASN A 23 40.95 15.14 11.22
CA ASN A 23 41.65 14.76 9.99
C ASN A 23 42.99 15.47 9.78
N SER A 24 43.21 16.60 10.45
CA SER A 24 44.49 17.32 10.41
C SER A 24 45.55 16.75 11.38
N ASN A 25 45.32 15.58 11.99
CA ASN A 25 46.21 14.88 12.94
C ASN A 25 46.54 15.63 14.25
N VAL A 26 46.00 16.82 14.48
CA VAL A 26 46.30 17.63 15.68
C VAL A 26 45.55 17.15 16.92
N LEU A 27 44.41 16.46 16.77
CA LEU A 27 43.49 16.10 17.87
C LEU A 27 43.00 14.64 17.88
N CYS A 28 43.61 13.75 17.08
CA CYS A 28 43.15 12.36 16.87
C CYS A 28 43.07 11.47 18.13
N GLN A 29 43.73 11.87 19.23
CA GLN A 29 43.68 11.18 20.54
C GLN A 29 43.15 12.07 21.67
N SER A 30 42.56 13.22 21.34
CA SER A 30 42.06 14.16 22.34
C SER A 30 40.76 13.63 22.95
N ARG A 31 40.80 13.32 24.25
CA ARG A 31 39.63 12.90 25.04
C ARG A 31 38.43 13.83 24.86
N ALA A 32 38.66 15.14 24.90
CA ALA A 32 37.59 16.13 24.77
C ALA A 32 36.98 16.17 23.36
N ALA A 33 37.80 16.00 22.32
CA ALA A 33 37.33 15.96 20.94
C ALA A 33 36.50 14.70 20.68
N LEU A 34 37.01 13.52 21.06
CA LEU A 34 36.30 12.25 20.92
C LEU A 34 35.00 12.20 21.71
N SER A 35 35.00 12.72 22.94
CA SER A 35 33.79 12.76 23.78
C SER A 35 32.72 13.69 23.21
N LEU A 36 33.12 14.86 22.69
CA LEU A 36 32.16 15.80 22.10
C LEU A 36 31.67 15.31 20.74
N LEU A 37 32.54 14.70 19.94
CA LEU A 37 32.21 14.14 18.64
C LEU A 37 31.25 12.94 18.79
N GLY A 38 31.53 12.01 19.70
CA GLY A 38 30.63 10.91 20.04
C GLY A 38 29.28 11.40 20.55
N PHE A 39 29.24 12.47 21.35
CA PHE A 39 28.00 13.11 21.78
C PHE A 39 27.23 13.71 20.60
N CYS A 40 27.90 14.46 19.72
CA CYS A 40 27.26 15.04 18.54
C CYS A 40 26.71 13.96 17.59
N TYR A 41 27.49 12.92 17.29
CA TYR A 41 27.06 11.78 16.47
C TYR A 41 25.84 11.08 17.06
N TYR A 42 25.85 10.83 18.37
CA TYR A 42 24.71 10.21 19.05
C TYR A 42 23.43 11.08 18.95
N HIS A 43 23.57 12.41 19.03
CA HIS A 43 22.44 13.34 18.95
C HIS A 43 21.87 13.52 17.53
N ILE A 44 22.65 13.20 16.48
CA ILE A 44 22.18 13.13 15.09
C ILE A 44 21.82 11.70 14.67
N GLN A 45 21.80 10.75 15.62
CA GLN A 45 21.51 9.33 15.41
C GLN A 45 22.50 8.59 14.49
N ASP A 46 23.69 9.14 14.27
CA ASP A 46 24.80 8.39 13.67
C ASP A 46 25.47 7.53 14.76
N PHE A 47 24.76 6.47 15.14
CA PHE A 47 25.15 5.60 16.25
C PHE A 47 26.42 4.79 15.95
N SER A 48 26.68 4.48 14.67
CA SER A 48 27.90 3.78 14.25
C SER A 48 29.13 4.64 14.50
N SER A 49 29.14 5.89 14.01
CA SER A 49 30.24 6.83 14.26
C SER A 49 30.39 7.18 15.74
N ALA A 50 29.26 7.25 16.48
CA ALA A 50 29.28 7.43 17.92
C ALA A 50 29.94 6.23 18.64
N ALA A 51 29.63 5.01 18.23
CA ALA A 51 30.21 3.79 18.78
C ALA A 51 31.73 3.76 18.56
N GLU A 52 32.23 4.12 17.37
CA GLU A 52 33.67 4.23 17.09
C GLU A 52 34.37 5.25 18.01
N CYS A 53 33.76 6.43 18.22
CA CYS A 53 34.30 7.44 19.11
C CYS A 53 34.38 6.94 20.56
N TYR A 54 33.33 6.28 21.06
CA TYR A 54 33.29 5.74 22.40
C TYR A 54 34.21 4.52 22.57
N GLU A 55 34.37 3.68 21.55
CA GLU A 55 35.33 2.57 21.55
C GLU A 55 36.76 3.09 21.79
N GLN A 56 37.18 4.10 21.02
CA GLN A 56 38.49 4.72 21.19
C GLN A 56 38.65 5.32 22.59
N LEU A 57 37.61 5.94 23.14
CA LEU A 57 37.62 6.44 24.52
C LEU A 57 37.77 5.31 25.55
N THR A 58 37.14 4.16 25.35
CA THR A 58 37.31 3.01 26.26
C THR A 58 38.72 2.40 26.21
N LEU A 59 39.39 2.48 25.05
CA LEU A 59 40.77 2.02 24.89
C LEU A 59 41.77 3.00 25.52
N LEU A 60 41.55 4.31 25.37
CA LEU A 60 42.42 5.36 25.90
C LEU A 60 42.23 5.58 27.41
N HIS A 61 41.00 5.41 27.90
CA HIS A 61 40.58 5.67 29.28
C HIS A 61 39.77 4.51 29.86
N PRO A 62 40.37 3.31 30.03
CA PRO A 62 39.67 2.12 30.51
C PRO A 62 39.15 2.25 31.95
N GLU A 63 39.66 3.21 32.72
CA GLU A 63 39.22 3.56 34.07
C GLU A 63 37.85 4.26 34.12
N VAL A 64 37.39 4.82 33.00
CA VAL A 64 36.12 5.56 32.94
C VAL A 64 34.99 4.65 32.49
N GLU A 65 34.25 4.12 33.46
CA GLU A 65 33.13 3.20 33.22
C GLU A 65 32.01 3.80 32.35
N GLU A 66 31.77 5.11 32.42
CA GLU A 66 30.74 5.79 31.63
C GLU A 66 30.95 5.62 30.13
N TYR A 67 32.20 5.63 29.66
CA TYR A 67 32.51 5.42 28.24
C TYR A 67 32.16 4.00 27.78
N LYS A 68 32.30 2.99 28.64
CA LYS A 68 31.89 1.62 28.33
C LYS A 68 30.37 1.51 28.21
N VAL A 69 29.63 2.22 29.06
CA VAL A 69 28.17 2.31 28.97
C VAL A 69 27.74 3.01 27.69
N TYR A 70 28.32 4.17 27.38
CA TYR A 70 27.99 4.91 26.15
C TYR A 70 28.35 4.12 24.88
N PHE A 71 29.49 3.42 24.89
CA PHE A 71 29.86 2.50 23.82
C PHE A 71 28.81 1.41 23.61
N THR A 72 28.42 0.72 24.70
CA THR A 72 27.39 -0.34 24.63
C THR A 72 26.04 0.21 24.17
N GLN A 73 25.66 1.41 24.62
CA GLN A 73 24.41 2.08 24.20
C GLN A 73 24.44 2.48 22.73
N ALA A 74 25.57 3.00 22.23
CA ALA A 74 25.73 3.36 20.83
C ALA A 74 25.65 2.10 19.95
N LEU A 75 26.33 1.01 20.31
CA LEU A 75 26.22 -0.27 19.61
C LEU A 75 24.78 -0.81 19.59
N TYR A 76 24.09 -0.75 20.73
CA TYR A 76 22.68 -1.15 20.82
C TYR A 76 21.80 -0.31 19.87
N LYS A 77 21.97 1.01 19.88
CA LYS A 77 21.19 1.92 19.02
C LYS A 77 21.56 1.82 17.53
N ALA A 78 22.79 1.41 17.21
CA ALA A 78 23.23 1.12 15.85
C ALA A 78 22.70 -0.22 15.29
N GLY A 79 22.02 -1.03 16.12
CA GLY A 79 21.55 -2.36 15.73
C GLY A 79 22.62 -3.46 15.77
N ALA A 80 23.84 -3.15 16.25
CA ALA A 80 24.93 -4.09 16.41
C ALA A 80 24.77 -4.95 17.68
N TYR A 81 23.65 -5.67 17.78
CA TYR A 81 23.22 -6.32 19.03
C TYR A 81 24.19 -7.38 19.54
N ALA A 82 24.79 -8.18 18.67
CA ALA A 82 25.79 -9.18 19.07
C ALA A 82 27.05 -8.55 19.67
N GLU A 83 27.45 -7.39 19.16
CA GLU A 83 28.56 -6.58 19.70
C GLU A 83 28.18 -5.92 21.02
N ALA A 84 26.98 -5.34 21.09
CA ALA A 84 26.43 -4.75 22.31
C ALA A 84 26.31 -5.79 23.44
N THR A 85 25.86 -7.02 23.12
CA THR A 85 25.82 -8.15 24.06
C THR A 85 27.22 -8.42 24.61
N ARG A 86 28.23 -8.54 23.76
CA ARG A 86 29.63 -8.76 24.18
C ARG A 86 30.17 -7.62 25.04
N ALA A 87 29.95 -6.38 24.62
CA ALA A 87 30.38 -5.18 25.35
C ALA A 87 29.70 -5.09 26.73
N SER A 88 28.43 -5.51 26.83
CA SER A 88 27.68 -5.47 28.09
C SER A 88 28.26 -6.37 29.19
N PHE A 89 28.94 -7.47 28.85
CA PHE A 89 29.58 -8.35 29.83
C PHE A 89 30.82 -7.72 30.48
N GLY A 90 31.41 -6.70 29.85
CA GLY A 90 32.54 -5.95 30.39
C GLY A 90 32.17 -4.90 31.44
N LEU A 91 30.88 -4.72 31.72
CA LEU A 91 30.36 -3.73 32.66
C LEU A 91 30.31 -4.32 34.09
N ASP A 92 31.42 -4.29 34.84
CA ASP A 92 31.50 -4.87 36.20
C ASP A 92 31.43 -3.80 37.31
N ASN A 93 30.39 -2.95 37.26
CA ASN A 93 30.19 -1.89 38.25
C ASN A 93 28.92 -2.11 39.11
N PRO A 94 29.05 -2.37 40.42
CA PRO A 94 27.91 -2.60 41.31
C PRO A 94 26.98 -1.39 41.45
N ASN A 95 27.46 -0.16 41.25
CA ASN A 95 26.63 1.04 41.31
C ASN A 95 25.79 1.26 40.03
N SER A 96 26.13 0.60 38.93
CA SER A 96 25.41 0.68 37.65
C SER A 96 24.70 -0.62 37.27
N HIS A 97 24.67 -1.60 38.17
CA HIS A 97 24.16 -2.94 37.91
C HIS A 97 22.72 -2.92 37.37
N THR A 98 21.81 -2.15 37.99
CA THR A 98 20.43 -2.01 37.51
C THR A 98 20.35 -1.43 36.09
N LYS A 99 21.17 -0.42 35.76
CA LYS A 99 21.20 0.18 34.41
C LYS A 99 21.75 -0.78 33.37
N MET A 100 22.75 -1.57 33.74
CA MET A 100 23.32 -2.63 32.91
C MET A 100 22.28 -3.71 32.60
N VAL A 101 21.61 -4.25 33.62
CA VAL A 101 20.59 -5.30 33.44
C VAL A 101 19.44 -4.81 32.56
N LYS A 102 19.01 -3.54 32.72
CA LYS A 102 18.03 -2.90 31.82
C LYS A 102 18.52 -2.89 30.37
N LEU A 103 19.75 -2.45 30.13
CA LEU A 103 20.33 -2.40 28.78
C LEU A 103 20.48 -3.81 28.17
N GLN A 104 20.92 -4.79 28.96
CA GLN A 104 21.00 -6.20 28.54
C GLN A 104 19.63 -6.77 28.18
N ALA A 105 18.59 -6.48 28.96
CA ALA A 105 17.22 -6.91 28.65
C ALA A 105 16.73 -6.30 27.33
N CYS A 106 17.01 -5.01 27.08
CA CYS A 106 16.68 -4.35 25.80
C CYS A 106 17.46 -4.95 24.62
N ILE A 107 18.75 -5.24 24.78
CA ILE A 107 19.56 -5.89 23.74
C ILE A 107 18.98 -7.28 23.41
N LYS A 108 18.66 -8.09 24.43
CA LYS A 108 18.06 -9.42 24.23
C LYS A 108 16.68 -9.37 23.59
N TYR A 109 15.88 -8.37 23.94
CA TYR A 109 14.59 -8.14 23.29
C TYR A 109 14.76 -7.85 21.78
N CYS A 110 15.75 -7.04 21.40
CA CYS A 110 16.05 -6.75 19.99
C CYS A 110 16.72 -7.91 19.24
N GLU A 111 17.44 -8.80 19.93
CA GLU A 111 17.94 -10.07 19.38
C GLU A 111 16.82 -11.13 19.18
N GLU A 112 15.57 -10.79 19.49
CA GLU A 112 14.41 -11.69 19.49
C GLU A 112 14.53 -12.85 20.51
N ASP A 113 15.46 -12.77 21.46
CA ASP A 113 15.56 -13.70 22.60
C ASP A 113 14.71 -13.21 23.77
N TYR A 114 13.39 -13.33 23.58
CA TYR A 114 12.40 -12.90 24.57
C TYR A 114 12.51 -13.67 25.89
N THR A 115 13.01 -14.91 25.84
CA THR A 115 13.20 -15.73 27.05
C THR A 115 14.31 -15.19 27.94
N ALA A 116 15.46 -14.85 27.36
CA ALA A 116 16.55 -14.22 28.10
C ALA A 116 16.18 -12.79 28.54
N ALA A 117 15.50 -12.03 27.68
CA ALA A 117 15.03 -10.68 28.02
C ALA A 117 14.13 -10.69 29.27
N LYS A 118 13.19 -11.65 29.33
CA LYS A 118 12.30 -11.82 30.49
C LYS A 118 13.06 -12.21 31.75
N ALA A 119 14.00 -13.16 31.66
CA ALA A 119 14.80 -13.61 32.80
C ALA A 119 15.71 -12.50 33.37
N LEU A 120 16.20 -11.59 32.53
CA LEU A 120 16.95 -10.40 32.95
C LEU A 120 16.02 -9.36 33.59
N LEU A 121 14.83 -9.17 33.04
CA LEU A 121 13.85 -8.23 33.55
C LEU A 121 13.31 -8.63 34.94
N GLU A 122 13.12 -9.91 35.21
CA GLU A 122 12.72 -10.44 36.53
C GLU A 122 13.74 -10.17 37.65
N GLN A 123 14.98 -9.80 37.31
CA GLN A 123 16.01 -9.40 38.28
C GLN A 123 15.89 -7.93 38.69
N LEU A 124 15.09 -7.13 37.99
CA LEU A 124 14.87 -5.72 38.29
C LEU A 124 13.75 -5.54 39.34
N PRO A 125 13.77 -4.44 40.11
CA PRO A 125 12.70 -4.13 41.05
C PRO A 125 11.36 -3.95 40.32
N GLN A 126 10.28 -4.57 40.84
CA GLN A 126 8.94 -4.48 40.22
C GLN A 126 8.34 -3.08 40.29
N ASP A 127 8.76 -2.27 41.27
CA ASP A 127 8.35 -0.86 41.40
C ASP A 127 9.09 0.06 40.42
N ASP A 128 10.07 -0.46 39.67
CA ASP A 128 10.80 0.31 38.65
C ASP A 128 9.88 0.57 37.45
N PRO A 129 9.64 1.83 37.06
CA PRO A 129 8.78 2.12 35.93
C PRO A 129 9.24 1.50 34.60
N ASP A 130 10.56 1.31 34.43
CA ASP A 130 11.11 0.66 33.24
C ASP A 130 10.81 -0.86 33.24
N TYR A 131 10.62 -1.47 34.42
CA TYR A 131 10.18 -2.87 34.53
C TYR A 131 8.76 -3.03 33.98
N VAL A 132 7.83 -2.17 34.39
CA VAL A 132 6.43 -2.20 33.92
C VAL A 132 6.37 -1.96 32.40
N TYR A 133 7.11 -0.95 31.92
CA TYR A 133 7.20 -0.63 30.49
C TYR A 133 7.73 -1.81 29.66
N ASN A 134 8.87 -2.38 30.05
CA ASN A 134 9.48 -3.47 29.29
C ASN A 134 8.68 -4.79 29.42
N THR A 135 7.99 -5.02 30.53
CA THR A 135 7.04 -6.14 30.68
C THR A 135 5.89 -6.01 29.68
N ALA A 136 5.33 -4.81 29.53
CA ALA A 136 4.28 -4.55 28.55
C ALA A 136 4.75 -4.78 27.10
N CYS A 137 5.99 -4.42 26.77
CA CYS A 137 6.60 -4.74 25.47
C CYS A 137 6.70 -6.26 25.23
N LEU A 138 7.13 -7.04 26.23
CA LEU A 138 7.16 -8.50 26.13
C LEU A 138 5.76 -9.10 25.96
N LEU A 139 4.77 -8.63 26.72
CA LEU A 139 3.37 -9.04 26.56
C LEU A 139 2.82 -8.71 25.17
N TYR A 140 3.24 -7.59 24.60
CA TYR A 140 2.89 -7.21 23.23
C TYR A 140 3.46 -8.20 22.21
N GLN A 141 4.75 -8.56 22.33
CA GLN A 141 5.38 -9.55 21.44
C GLN A 141 4.75 -10.96 21.57
N ASP A 142 4.32 -11.33 22.78
CA ASP A 142 3.56 -12.57 23.02
C ASP A 142 2.12 -12.54 22.43
N GLY A 143 1.71 -11.44 21.80
CA GLY A 143 0.37 -11.28 21.23
C GLY A 143 -0.73 -11.01 22.26
N LYS A 144 -0.38 -10.77 23.53
CA LYS A 144 -1.32 -10.48 24.63
C LYS A 144 -1.64 -8.99 24.71
N TYR A 145 -2.18 -8.45 23.62
CA TYR A 145 -2.36 -7.00 23.45
C TYR A 145 -3.23 -6.33 24.52
N GLN A 146 -4.23 -7.03 25.06
CA GLN A 146 -5.09 -6.50 26.13
C GLN A 146 -4.35 -6.34 27.46
N GLU A 147 -3.52 -7.32 27.83
CA GLU A 147 -2.69 -7.26 29.03
C GLU A 147 -1.61 -6.18 28.86
N ALA A 148 -0.93 -6.17 27.71
CA ALA A 148 0.06 -5.14 27.38
C ALA A 148 -0.53 -3.71 27.47
N CYS A 149 -1.74 -3.50 26.95
CA CYS A 149 -2.41 -2.20 27.01
C CYS A 149 -2.66 -1.74 28.46
N LYS A 150 -3.10 -2.65 29.34
CA LYS A 150 -3.28 -2.34 30.78
C LYS A 150 -1.97 -1.94 31.43
N GLU A 151 -0.90 -2.71 31.20
CA GLU A 151 0.43 -2.41 31.76
C GLU A 151 0.99 -1.09 31.24
N PHE A 152 0.85 -0.78 29.95
CA PHE A 152 1.25 0.53 29.41
C PHE A 152 0.44 1.69 30.00
N GLN A 153 -0.87 1.50 30.25
CA GLN A 153 -1.70 2.52 30.91
C GLN A 153 -1.27 2.72 32.37
N CYS A 154 -0.95 1.65 33.10
CA CYS A 154 -0.38 1.73 34.44
C CYS A 154 0.97 2.47 34.43
N ALA A 155 1.86 2.15 33.51
CA ALA A 155 3.12 2.87 33.33
C ALA A 155 2.89 4.36 33.07
N LYS A 156 1.86 4.74 32.27
CA LYS A 156 1.53 6.14 31.95
C LYS A 156 1.04 6.91 33.19
N GLN A 157 0.38 6.24 34.12
CA GLN A 157 -0.05 6.84 35.38
C GLN A 157 1.13 7.12 36.33
N VAL A 158 2.15 6.25 36.32
CA VAL A 158 3.33 6.36 37.20
C VAL A 158 4.39 7.31 36.63
N LEU A 159 4.73 7.16 35.36
CA LEU A 159 5.78 7.95 34.67
C LEU A 159 5.28 9.32 34.21
N GLY A 160 3.97 9.50 34.12
CA GLY A 160 3.37 10.63 33.43
C GLY A 160 3.40 10.45 31.92
N TYR A 161 3.20 11.56 31.21
CA TYR A 161 3.13 11.53 29.75
C TYR A 161 4.53 11.38 29.13
N ALA A 162 4.68 10.36 28.29
CA ALA A 162 5.80 10.22 27.36
C ALA A 162 5.26 9.89 25.95
N PRO A 163 5.79 10.50 24.87
CA PRO A 163 5.32 10.23 23.51
C PRO A 163 5.46 8.75 23.11
N ALA A 164 6.62 8.14 23.37
CA ALA A 164 6.85 6.71 23.08
C ALA A 164 5.86 5.77 23.80
N LEU A 165 5.47 6.11 25.04
CA LEU A 165 4.48 5.34 25.78
C LEU A 165 3.07 5.50 25.20
N SER A 166 2.69 6.72 24.82
CA SER A 166 1.41 6.97 24.15
C SER A 166 1.36 6.28 22.77
N TYR A 167 2.50 6.21 22.07
CA TYR A 167 2.63 5.45 20.83
C TYR A 167 2.41 3.95 21.06
N ASN A 168 3.04 3.35 22.07
CA ASN A 168 2.83 1.92 22.38
C ASN A 168 1.37 1.61 22.75
N ILE A 169 0.70 2.52 23.48
CA ILE A 169 -0.74 2.39 23.75
C ILE A 169 -1.52 2.45 22.42
N ALA A 170 -1.23 3.41 21.54
CA ALA A 170 -1.86 3.46 20.22
C ALA A 170 -1.62 2.18 19.40
N LEU A 171 -0.39 1.65 19.42
CA LEU A 171 0.00 0.44 18.71
C LEU A 171 -0.72 -0.81 19.25
N THR A 172 -0.91 -0.92 20.57
CA THR A 172 -1.74 -1.99 21.15
C THR A 172 -3.19 -1.89 20.67
N HIS A 173 -3.77 -0.69 20.64
CA HIS A 173 -5.13 -0.48 20.13
C HIS A 173 -5.24 -0.81 18.64
N TYR A 174 -4.25 -0.42 17.83
CA TYR A 174 -4.15 -0.81 16.42
C TYR A 174 -4.14 -2.34 16.25
N SER A 175 -3.32 -3.03 17.05
CA SER A 175 -3.18 -4.49 16.98
C SER A 175 -4.46 -5.22 17.40
N MET A 176 -5.28 -4.58 18.24
CA MET A 176 -6.63 -5.03 18.61
C MET A 176 -7.73 -4.59 17.63
N LYS A 177 -7.38 -3.94 16.51
CA LYS A 177 -8.32 -3.33 15.53
C LYS A 177 -9.26 -2.27 16.13
N ASN A 178 -8.88 -1.66 17.25
CA ASN A 178 -9.63 -0.58 17.90
C ASN A 178 -9.11 0.77 17.38
N TYR A 179 -9.37 1.05 16.10
CA TYR A 179 -8.78 2.20 15.39
C TYR A 179 -9.14 3.55 15.98
N ASP A 180 -10.36 3.73 16.50
CA ASP A 180 -10.79 5.01 17.12
C ASP A 180 -9.89 5.41 18.30
N GLN A 181 -9.57 4.44 19.17
CA GLN A 181 -8.68 4.69 20.31
C GLN A 181 -7.23 4.86 19.88
N ALA A 182 -6.78 4.13 18.85
CA ALA A 182 -5.46 4.31 18.28
C ALA A 182 -5.29 5.75 17.74
N LEU A 183 -6.24 6.22 16.92
CA LEU A 183 -6.25 7.57 16.35
C LEU A 183 -6.31 8.67 17.42
N LYS A 184 -7.04 8.44 18.52
CA LYS A 184 -7.06 9.38 19.66
C LYS A 184 -5.68 9.58 20.28
N HIS A 185 -4.95 8.49 20.52
CA HIS A 185 -3.59 8.57 21.07
C HIS A 185 -2.57 9.11 20.07
N ILE A 186 -2.71 8.76 18.79
CA ILE A 186 -1.89 9.33 17.71
C ILE A 186 -2.11 10.84 17.61
N GLY A 187 -3.36 11.30 17.66
CA GLY A 187 -3.70 12.73 17.67
C GLY A 187 -3.09 13.47 18.87
N GLU A 188 -3.11 12.87 20.07
CA GLU A 188 -2.46 13.45 21.25
C GLU A 188 -0.94 13.64 21.04
N ILE A 189 -0.26 12.68 20.40
CA ILE A 189 1.18 12.78 20.10
C ILE A 189 1.44 13.90 19.09
N ILE A 190 0.68 13.93 17.99
CA ILE A 190 0.86 14.92 16.92
C ILE A 190 0.59 16.34 17.43
N GLU A 191 -0.52 16.55 18.15
CA GLU A 191 -0.88 17.88 18.69
C GLU A 191 0.20 18.41 19.63
N ARG A 192 0.73 17.55 20.52
CA ARG A 192 1.82 17.94 21.41
C ARG A 192 3.11 18.19 20.66
N GLY A 193 3.48 17.35 19.69
CA GLY A 193 4.66 17.54 18.87
C GLY A 193 4.63 18.87 18.11
N ILE A 194 3.49 19.26 17.55
CA ILE A 194 3.32 20.56 16.88
C ILE A 194 3.49 21.72 17.87
N ARG A 195 2.92 21.60 19.07
CA ARG A 195 2.95 22.66 20.10
C ARG A 195 4.31 22.81 20.77
N GLU A 196 4.97 21.69 21.05
CA GLU A 196 6.21 21.63 21.83
C GLU A 196 7.45 21.75 20.94
N HIS A 197 7.35 21.34 19.66
CA HIS A 197 8.45 21.33 18.69
C HIS A 197 8.05 21.92 17.33
N PRO A 198 7.71 23.23 17.26
CA PRO A 198 7.36 23.89 15.99
C PRO A 198 8.51 23.87 14.97
N GLU A 199 9.75 23.69 15.40
CA GLU A 199 10.94 23.55 14.55
C GLU A 199 10.94 22.28 13.68
N LEU A 200 10.10 21.29 13.96
CA LEU A 200 10.00 20.05 13.18
C LEU A 200 9.11 20.17 11.93
N SER A 201 8.48 21.33 11.71
CA SER A 201 7.78 21.66 10.45
C SER A 201 6.71 20.65 10.00
N VAL A 202 5.99 20.05 10.95
CA VAL A 202 4.87 19.12 10.69
C VAL A 202 3.82 19.79 9.80
N GLY A 203 3.35 19.09 8.77
CA GLY A 203 2.26 19.54 7.87
C GLY A 203 2.67 20.51 6.75
N MET A 204 3.89 21.06 6.77
CA MET A 204 4.31 22.09 5.82
C MET A 204 4.39 21.58 4.37
N THR A 205 4.81 20.33 4.17
CA THR A 205 4.92 19.72 2.84
C THR A 205 3.56 19.50 2.19
N THR A 206 2.54 19.11 2.98
CA THR A 206 1.14 18.98 2.50
C THR A 206 0.56 20.33 2.09
N GLU A 207 0.96 21.42 2.75
CA GLU A 207 0.60 22.79 2.38
C GLU A 207 1.37 23.32 1.15
N GLY A 208 2.25 22.51 0.55
CA GLY A 208 3.05 22.85 -0.63
C GLY A 208 4.25 23.75 -0.33
N ILE A 209 4.66 23.86 0.93
CA ILE A 209 5.83 24.61 1.34
C ILE A 209 7.06 23.70 1.26
N ASP A 210 8.04 24.09 0.44
CA ASP A 210 9.32 23.40 0.36
C ASP A 210 10.19 23.75 1.58
N VAL A 211 10.32 22.78 2.48
CA VAL A 211 11.07 22.91 3.73
C VAL A 211 12.28 22.00 3.67
N HIS A 212 13.41 22.51 4.17
CA HIS A 212 14.65 21.75 4.22
C HIS A 212 14.51 20.56 5.19
N SER A 213 15.29 19.50 4.96
CA SER A 213 15.28 18.36 5.86
C SER A 213 15.60 18.76 7.30
N VAL A 214 14.80 18.27 8.26
CA VAL A 214 15.07 18.41 9.69
C VAL A 214 16.10 17.41 10.19
N GLY A 215 16.42 16.39 9.39
CA GLY A 215 17.31 15.27 9.72
C GLY A 215 16.80 14.37 10.85
N ASN A 216 17.53 13.30 11.14
CA ASN A 216 17.20 12.36 12.22
C ASN A 216 17.68 12.85 13.59
N THR A 217 17.18 14.00 14.05
CA THR A 217 17.59 14.57 15.35
C THR A 217 17.06 13.77 16.54
N LEU A 218 17.73 13.88 17.69
CA LEU A 218 17.22 13.30 18.94
C LEU A 218 15.84 13.86 19.34
N VAL A 219 15.58 15.14 19.06
CA VAL A 219 14.28 15.78 19.33
C VAL A 219 13.18 15.11 18.51
N LEU A 220 13.43 14.88 17.22
CA LEU A 220 12.49 14.16 16.35
C LEU A 220 12.20 12.76 16.90
N HIS A 221 13.23 12.01 17.33
CA HIS A 221 13.03 10.68 17.92
C HIS A 221 12.23 10.72 19.23
N GLN A 222 12.54 11.65 20.13
CA GLN A 222 11.84 11.78 21.42
C GLN A 222 10.38 12.20 21.28
N SER A 223 10.05 12.92 20.21
CA SER A 223 8.68 13.34 19.89
C SER A 223 7.75 12.19 19.48
N ALA A 224 8.30 11.04 19.08
CA ALA A 224 7.58 9.90 18.50
C ALA A 224 6.68 10.26 17.29
N LEU A 225 6.94 11.38 16.61
CA LEU A 225 6.13 11.86 15.49
C LEU A 225 6.20 10.92 14.28
N ILE A 226 7.39 10.40 13.95
CA ILE A 226 7.58 9.49 12.82
C ILE A 226 6.79 8.20 13.04
N GLU A 227 6.88 7.64 14.24
CA GLU A 227 6.15 6.44 14.65
C GLU A 227 4.63 6.69 14.62
N ALA A 228 4.17 7.83 15.15
CA ALA A 228 2.76 8.20 15.18
C ALA A 228 2.16 8.39 13.78
N PHE A 229 2.85 9.09 12.87
CA PHE A 229 2.38 9.29 11.51
C PHE A 229 2.42 8.00 10.67
N ASN A 230 3.43 7.14 10.87
CA ASN A 230 3.46 5.83 10.21
C ASN A 230 2.27 4.97 10.65
N LEU A 231 1.95 4.99 11.95
CA LEU A 231 0.78 4.28 12.48
C LEU A 231 -0.53 4.89 11.99
N LYS A 232 -0.61 6.23 11.87
CA LYS A 232 -1.77 6.92 11.26
C LYS A 232 -1.96 6.45 9.82
N ALA A 233 -0.91 6.47 9.01
CA ALA A 233 -0.95 6.01 7.62
C ALA A 233 -1.37 4.54 7.53
N ALA A 234 -0.85 3.68 8.43
CA ALA A 234 -1.25 2.28 8.49
C ALA A 234 -2.72 2.08 8.89
N VAL A 235 -3.25 2.85 9.85
CA VAL A 235 -4.67 2.83 10.23
C VAL A 235 -5.54 3.24 9.04
N GLU A 236 -5.25 4.37 8.41
CA GLU A 236 -6.02 4.89 7.28
C GLU A 236 -5.96 3.94 6.07
N TYR A 237 -4.81 3.31 5.84
CA TYR A 237 -4.65 2.28 4.81
C TYR A 237 -5.56 1.07 5.08
N GLN A 238 -5.62 0.58 6.33
CA GLN A 238 -6.52 -0.52 6.71
C GLN A 238 -8.00 -0.14 6.57
N LEU A 239 -8.34 1.12 6.81
CA LEU A 239 -9.68 1.67 6.60
C LEU A 239 -10.00 1.98 5.13
N LYS A 240 -9.06 1.70 4.21
CA LYS A 240 -9.15 1.98 2.76
C LYS A 240 -9.23 3.47 2.41
N ASN A 241 -8.80 4.34 3.32
CA ASN A 241 -8.71 5.78 3.12
C ASN A 241 -7.33 6.16 2.56
N LEU A 242 -7.03 5.77 1.31
CA LEU A 242 -5.70 5.93 0.71
C LEU A 242 -5.22 7.40 0.70
N LYS A 243 -6.14 8.35 0.49
CA LYS A 243 -5.82 9.79 0.52
C LYS A 243 -5.35 10.24 1.91
N ALA A 244 -6.10 9.87 2.96
CA ALA A 244 -5.73 10.21 4.33
C ALA A 244 -4.43 9.51 4.78
N ALA A 245 -4.18 8.30 4.28
CA ALA A 245 -2.93 7.60 4.50
C ALA A 245 -1.75 8.31 3.83
N GLN A 246 -1.93 8.80 2.61
CA GLN A 246 -0.93 9.60 1.89
C GLN A 246 -0.67 10.94 2.59
N GLU A 247 -1.72 11.67 2.97
CA GLU A 247 -1.63 12.91 3.75
C GLU A 247 -0.87 12.70 5.07
N ALA A 248 -1.12 11.58 5.77
CA ALA A 248 -0.39 11.26 6.99
C ALA A 248 1.13 11.07 6.76
N LEU A 249 1.56 10.59 5.59
CA LEU A 249 2.99 10.49 5.27
C LEU A 249 3.58 11.83 4.83
N THR A 250 2.82 12.68 4.13
CA THR A 250 3.30 14.01 3.71
C THR A 250 3.29 15.03 4.85
N ASP A 251 2.45 14.83 5.87
CA ASP A 251 2.42 15.66 7.08
C ASP A 251 3.60 15.39 8.02
N MET A 252 4.35 14.30 7.83
CA MET A 252 5.52 14.00 8.64
C MET A 252 6.56 15.13 8.58
N PRO A 253 7.35 15.34 9.65
CA PRO A 253 8.54 16.18 9.61
C PRO A 253 9.40 15.88 8.37
N PRO A 254 9.77 16.91 7.57
CA PRO A 254 10.40 16.72 6.27
C PRO A 254 11.81 16.16 6.43
N ARG A 255 12.09 15.05 5.76
CA ARG A 255 13.40 14.38 5.72
C ARG A 255 13.78 14.07 4.29
N SER A 256 15.08 14.09 3.99
CA SER A 256 15.55 13.61 2.69
C SER A 256 15.33 12.09 2.58
N GLU A 257 15.26 11.58 1.35
CA GLU A 257 14.98 10.16 1.11
C GLU A 257 16.03 9.23 1.73
N GLU A 258 17.29 9.65 1.74
CA GLU A 258 18.42 8.93 2.34
C GLU A 258 18.31 8.82 3.88
N GLU A 259 17.55 9.73 4.51
CA GLU A 259 17.36 9.78 5.96
C GLU A 259 16.09 9.04 6.42
N LEU A 260 15.29 8.50 5.49
CA LEU A 260 14.05 7.83 5.84
C LEU A 260 14.33 6.48 6.51
N ASP A 261 13.62 6.24 7.61
CA ASP A 261 13.65 4.95 8.27
C ASP A 261 12.96 3.88 7.41
N PRO A 262 13.32 2.59 7.61
CA PRO A 262 12.78 1.50 6.81
C PRO A 262 11.24 1.38 6.80
N VAL A 263 10.57 1.81 7.89
CA VAL A 263 9.11 1.76 8.00
C VAL A 263 8.46 2.85 7.16
N THR A 264 8.93 4.10 7.27
CA THR A 264 8.46 5.19 6.40
C THR A 264 8.71 4.87 4.93
N LEU A 265 9.90 4.37 4.57
CA LEU A 265 10.22 4.02 3.19
C LEU A 265 9.30 2.90 2.66
N HIS A 266 9.01 1.88 3.47
CA HIS A 266 8.06 0.82 3.13
C HIS A 266 6.63 1.36 2.90
N ASN A 267 6.14 2.21 3.80
CA ASN A 267 4.80 2.78 3.71
C ASN A 267 4.65 3.71 2.52
N GLN A 268 5.67 4.53 2.22
CA GLN A 268 5.71 5.34 1.01
C GLN A 268 5.67 4.48 -0.26
N ALA A 269 6.45 3.39 -0.29
CA ALA A 269 6.46 2.47 -1.41
C ALA A 269 5.06 1.87 -1.66
N LEU A 270 4.38 1.42 -0.60
CA LEU A 270 3.03 0.87 -0.69
C LEU A 270 2.00 1.87 -1.22
N LEU A 271 2.02 3.11 -0.71
CA LEU A 271 1.07 4.15 -1.12
C LEU A 271 1.32 4.66 -2.53
N ASN A 272 2.56 4.56 -3.01
CA ASN A 272 2.92 4.96 -4.37
C ASN A 272 2.73 3.83 -5.41
N MET A 273 2.27 2.63 -5.03
CA MET A 273 2.14 1.52 -5.98
C MET A 273 1.16 1.80 -7.13
N ASP A 274 0.10 2.57 -6.88
CA ASP A 274 -0.89 2.88 -7.91
C ASP A 274 -0.48 4.07 -8.81
N SER A 275 0.32 5.01 -8.29
CA SER A 275 0.76 6.21 -9.01
C SER A 275 2.12 6.05 -9.69
N LYS A 276 3.06 5.37 -9.02
CA LYS A 276 4.46 5.21 -9.41
C LYS A 276 5.01 3.83 -9.00
N PRO A 277 4.56 2.75 -9.66
CA PRO A 277 4.93 1.38 -9.29
C PRO A 277 6.44 1.11 -9.36
N SER A 278 7.18 1.68 -10.32
CA SER A 278 8.64 1.49 -10.42
C SER A 278 9.38 1.95 -9.16
N GLU A 279 9.10 3.18 -8.69
CA GLU A 279 9.68 3.72 -7.45
C GLU A 279 9.30 2.86 -6.23
N GLY A 280 8.06 2.35 -6.20
CA GLY A 280 7.60 1.43 -5.14
C GLY A 280 8.37 0.11 -5.12
N PHE A 281 8.58 -0.52 -6.28
CA PHE A 281 9.36 -1.76 -6.37
C PHE A 281 10.83 -1.56 -6.00
N GLU A 282 11.46 -0.48 -6.47
CA GLU A 282 12.85 -0.14 -6.14
C GLU A 282 13.05 -0.01 -4.63
N LYS A 283 12.15 0.72 -3.95
CA LYS A 283 12.19 0.89 -2.49
C LYS A 283 12.04 -0.43 -1.74
N LEU A 284 11.08 -1.26 -2.12
CA LEU A 284 10.85 -2.55 -1.45
C LEU A 284 12.01 -3.54 -1.69
N ALA A 285 12.58 -3.55 -2.90
CA ALA A 285 13.75 -4.36 -3.21
C ALA A 285 15.00 -3.88 -2.45
N PHE A 286 15.21 -2.56 -2.37
CA PHE A 286 16.29 -1.96 -1.57
C PHE A 286 16.17 -2.36 -0.09
N LEU A 287 14.97 -2.30 0.49
CA LEU A 287 14.71 -2.70 1.88
C LEU A 287 15.07 -4.16 2.14
N LEU A 288 14.77 -5.07 1.20
CA LEU A 288 15.08 -6.49 1.36
C LEU A 288 16.60 -6.78 1.40
N GLN A 289 17.42 -5.89 0.83
CA GLN A 289 18.88 -5.98 0.88
C GLN A 289 19.49 -5.40 2.17
N GLN A 290 18.69 -4.70 2.98
CA GLN A 290 19.17 -4.10 4.23
C GLN A 290 19.29 -5.15 5.35
N PRO A 291 20.21 -4.95 6.31
CA PRO A 291 20.36 -5.87 7.44
C PRO A 291 19.12 -5.92 8.34
N SER A 292 18.35 -4.84 8.39
CA SER A 292 17.08 -4.75 9.11
C SER A 292 16.04 -4.06 8.24
N PHE A 293 14.86 -4.67 8.14
CA PHE A 293 13.73 -4.15 7.38
C PHE A 293 12.41 -4.58 8.03
N PRO A 294 11.29 -3.90 7.75
CA PRO A 294 9.99 -4.28 8.28
C PRO A 294 9.63 -5.71 7.83
N PRO A 295 9.25 -6.63 8.74
CA PRO A 295 8.94 -8.02 8.38
C PRO A 295 7.89 -8.19 7.27
N VAL A 296 6.98 -7.23 7.16
CA VAL A 296 5.92 -7.20 6.14
C VAL A 296 6.44 -6.91 4.72
N THR A 297 7.65 -6.35 4.57
CA THR A 297 8.23 -5.98 3.28
C THR A 297 8.38 -7.18 2.35
N PHE A 298 8.93 -8.28 2.85
CA PHE A 298 9.11 -9.50 2.05
C PHE A 298 7.77 -10.02 1.49
N ARG A 299 6.75 -10.13 2.34
CA ARG A 299 5.42 -10.58 1.94
C ARG A 299 4.75 -9.63 0.95
N ASN A 300 4.83 -8.32 1.21
CA ASN A 300 4.17 -7.31 0.38
C ASN A 300 4.82 -7.23 -1.00
N LEU A 301 6.15 -7.33 -1.09
CA LEU A 301 6.87 -7.37 -2.36
C LEU A 301 6.43 -8.55 -3.23
N LEU A 302 6.38 -9.77 -2.66
CA LEU A 302 5.90 -10.97 -3.37
C LEU A 302 4.46 -10.82 -3.87
N LEU A 303 3.56 -10.30 -3.03
CA LEU A 303 2.16 -10.05 -3.40
C LEU A 303 2.04 -8.99 -4.50
N LEU A 304 2.85 -7.94 -4.46
CA LEU A 304 2.85 -6.88 -5.46
C LEU A 304 3.40 -7.39 -6.79
N TYR A 305 4.48 -8.19 -6.79
CA TYR A 305 4.92 -8.87 -8.01
C TYR A 305 3.83 -9.74 -8.60
N CYS A 306 3.13 -10.55 -7.78
CA CYS A 306 2.01 -11.34 -8.25
C CYS A 306 0.82 -10.50 -8.76
N LYS A 307 0.53 -9.35 -8.12
CA LYS A 307 -0.54 -8.41 -8.53
C LYS A 307 -0.25 -7.80 -9.90
N HIS A 308 1.01 -7.47 -10.17
CA HIS A 308 1.48 -6.89 -11.42
C HIS A 308 1.95 -7.95 -12.43
N GLU A 309 1.70 -9.24 -12.15
CA GLU A 309 2.01 -10.38 -13.04
C GLU A 309 3.51 -10.61 -13.31
N TYR A 310 4.38 -10.11 -12.42
CA TYR A 310 5.83 -10.39 -12.39
C TYR A 310 6.14 -11.69 -11.65
N TYR A 311 5.60 -12.81 -12.14
CA TYR A 311 5.69 -14.10 -11.45
C TYR A 311 7.11 -14.64 -11.37
N ASP A 312 7.95 -14.39 -12.37
CA ASP A 312 9.36 -14.85 -12.38
C ASP A 312 10.16 -14.16 -11.25
N LEU A 313 10.05 -12.84 -11.12
CA LEU A 313 10.68 -12.09 -10.02
C LEU A 313 10.18 -12.53 -8.65
N ALA A 314 8.87 -12.81 -8.52
CA ALA A 314 8.32 -13.35 -7.29
C ALA A 314 8.91 -14.74 -6.95
N ALA A 315 9.09 -15.61 -7.95
CA ALA A 315 9.70 -16.92 -7.77
C ALA A 315 11.19 -16.81 -7.37
N ASP A 316 11.95 -15.94 -8.04
CA ASP A 316 13.37 -15.70 -7.75
C ASP A 316 13.55 -15.16 -6.32
N VAL A 317 12.81 -14.12 -5.94
CA VAL A 317 12.88 -13.56 -4.58
C VAL A 317 12.52 -14.60 -3.51
N LEU A 318 11.51 -15.45 -3.78
CA LEU A 318 11.13 -16.52 -2.85
C LEU A 318 12.22 -17.62 -2.75
N ALA A 319 12.89 -17.95 -3.86
CA ALA A 319 13.95 -18.96 -3.92
C ALA A 319 15.28 -18.48 -3.31
N GLU A 320 15.65 -17.22 -3.51
CA GLU A 320 16.87 -16.64 -2.93
C GLU A 320 16.74 -16.46 -1.40
N ASN A 321 15.51 -16.24 -0.92
CA ASN A 321 15.23 -15.91 0.48
C ASN A 321 14.48 -17.00 1.24
N THR A 322 14.78 -18.28 0.98
CA THR A 322 14.14 -19.43 1.67
C THR A 322 14.15 -19.34 3.20
N HIS A 323 15.20 -18.76 3.78
CA HIS A 323 15.31 -18.53 5.23
C HIS A 323 14.26 -17.55 5.76
N LEU A 324 13.81 -16.58 4.95
CA LEU A 324 12.76 -15.63 5.30
C LEU A 324 11.37 -16.23 5.16
N THR A 325 11.18 -17.20 4.27
CA THR A 325 9.89 -17.87 4.03
C THR A 325 9.30 -18.42 5.33
N TYR A 326 10.08 -19.18 6.11
CA TYR A 326 9.63 -19.75 7.37
C TYR A 326 9.47 -18.72 8.50
N LYS A 327 10.20 -17.59 8.43
CA LYS A 327 10.16 -16.54 9.46
C LYS A 327 8.99 -15.58 9.26
N PHE A 328 8.70 -15.19 8.03
CA PHE A 328 7.80 -14.07 7.73
C PHE A 328 6.50 -14.45 6.99
N LEU A 329 6.39 -15.66 6.45
CA LEU A 329 5.17 -16.13 5.81
C LEU A 329 4.42 -17.13 6.70
N SER A 330 3.12 -16.91 6.89
CA SER A 330 2.26 -17.92 7.49
C SER A 330 2.00 -19.06 6.49
N SER A 331 1.62 -20.26 6.99
CA SER A 331 1.26 -21.41 6.14
C SER A 331 0.29 -21.03 5.03
N TYR A 332 -0.76 -20.28 5.39
CA TYR A 332 -1.73 -19.77 4.42
C TYR A 332 -1.10 -18.90 3.33
N MET A 333 -0.21 -17.97 3.68
CA MET A 333 0.42 -17.08 2.72
C MET A 333 1.39 -17.82 1.79
N TYR A 334 2.14 -18.76 2.35
CA TYR A 334 3.05 -19.60 1.56
C TYR A 334 2.27 -20.50 0.59
N GLU A 335 1.26 -21.23 1.06
CA GLU A 335 0.39 -22.07 0.23
C GLU A 335 -0.28 -21.25 -0.89
N PHE A 336 -0.72 -20.03 -0.58
CA PHE A 336 -1.32 -19.13 -1.56
C PHE A 336 -0.35 -18.67 -2.65
N LEU A 337 0.85 -18.20 -2.25
CA LEU A 337 1.88 -17.76 -3.18
C LEU A 337 2.39 -18.91 -4.05
N ASP A 338 2.61 -20.09 -3.46
CA ASP A 338 3.00 -21.30 -4.18
C ASP A 338 1.95 -21.67 -5.25
N ALA A 339 0.66 -21.63 -4.90
CA ALA A 339 -0.41 -21.89 -5.87
C ALA A 339 -0.47 -20.83 -6.99
N LEU A 340 -0.26 -19.55 -6.68
CA LEU A 340 -0.19 -18.48 -7.69
C LEU A 340 0.98 -18.67 -8.66
N LEU A 341 2.17 -19.00 -8.16
CA LEU A 341 3.36 -19.23 -8.98
C LEU A 341 3.21 -20.52 -9.82
N THR A 342 2.67 -21.59 -9.22
CA THR A 342 2.37 -22.85 -9.92
C THR A 342 1.40 -22.61 -11.09
N CYS A 343 0.49 -21.63 -10.98
CA CYS A 343 -0.47 -21.32 -12.03
C CYS A 343 0.18 -20.91 -13.36
N GLN A 344 1.44 -20.44 -13.35
CA GLN A 344 2.15 -20.07 -14.59
C GLN A 344 2.57 -21.29 -15.41
N THR A 345 2.92 -22.39 -14.75
CA THR A 345 3.50 -23.58 -15.39
C THR A 345 2.53 -24.76 -15.41
N ALA A 346 1.71 -24.92 -14.38
CA ALA A 346 0.75 -26.02 -14.21
C ALA A 346 -0.58 -25.52 -13.60
N PRO A 347 -1.47 -24.90 -14.40
CA PRO A 347 -2.73 -24.35 -13.88
C PRO A 347 -3.68 -25.40 -13.29
N GLU A 348 -3.64 -26.64 -13.78
CA GLU A 348 -4.41 -27.76 -13.21
C GLU A 348 -3.95 -28.11 -11.79
N GLU A 349 -2.63 -28.11 -11.56
CA GLU A 349 -2.05 -28.35 -10.23
C GLU A 349 -2.38 -27.17 -9.29
N ALA A 350 -2.22 -25.94 -9.77
CA ALA A 350 -2.60 -24.74 -9.02
C ALA A 350 -4.08 -24.76 -8.62
N PHE A 351 -4.95 -25.22 -9.51
CA PHE A 351 -6.38 -25.38 -9.20
C PHE A 351 -6.61 -26.35 -8.03
N MET A 352 -5.93 -27.49 -8.01
CA MET A 352 -6.01 -28.47 -6.91
C MET A 352 -5.49 -27.88 -5.60
N LYS A 353 -4.38 -27.12 -5.64
CA LYS A 353 -3.84 -26.41 -4.45
C LYS A 353 -4.86 -25.42 -3.90
N PHE A 354 -5.49 -24.60 -4.75
CA PHE A 354 -6.55 -23.69 -4.32
C PHE A 354 -7.80 -24.41 -3.81
N GLU A 355 -8.16 -25.56 -4.38
CA GLU A 355 -9.29 -26.38 -3.91
C GLU A 355 -9.02 -26.93 -2.50
N GLU A 356 -7.81 -27.42 -2.23
CA GLU A 356 -7.40 -27.87 -0.89
C GLU A 356 -7.48 -26.73 0.13
N MET A 357 -6.93 -25.56 -0.21
CA MET A 357 -7.00 -24.36 0.64
C MET A 357 -8.45 -23.96 0.92
N ASN A 358 -9.30 -23.91 -0.10
CA ASN A 358 -10.72 -23.62 0.04
C ASN A 358 -11.44 -24.65 0.91
N GLY A 359 -11.06 -25.92 0.84
CA GLY A 359 -11.53 -26.98 1.74
C GLY A 359 -11.22 -26.68 3.21
N LYS A 360 -9.96 -26.38 3.53
CA LYS A 360 -9.52 -26.00 4.89
C LYS A 360 -10.28 -24.77 5.42
N LEU A 361 -10.43 -23.74 4.59
CA LEU A 361 -11.13 -22.50 4.96
C LEU A 361 -12.64 -22.72 5.14
N THR A 362 -13.26 -23.59 4.34
CA THR A 362 -14.68 -23.95 4.47
C THR A 362 -14.96 -24.60 5.82
N GLU A 363 -14.10 -25.51 6.27
CA GLU A 363 -14.23 -26.15 7.59
C GLU A 363 -14.11 -25.12 8.73
N GLN A 364 -13.17 -24.20 8.62
CA GLN A 364 -12.98 -23.12 9.60
C GLN A 364 -14.19 -22.17 9.65
N LEU A 365 -14.72 -21.76 8.50
CA LEU A 365 -15.92 -20.93 8.41
C LEU A 365 -17.13 -21.62 9.03
N ARG A 366 -17.37 -22.91 8.73
CA ARG A 366 -18.46 -23.68 9.35
C ARG A 366 -18.32 -23.79 10.87
N LYS A 367 -17.09 -23.97 11.37
CA LYS A 367 -16.81 -23.97 12.81
C LYS A 367 -17.14 -22.62 13.44
N LEU A 368 -16.72 -21.51 12.82
CA LEU A 368 -17.00 -20.15 13.29
C LEU A 368 -18.51 -19.84 13.24
N THR A 369 -19.23 -20.28 12.21
CA THR A 369 -20.70 -20.15 12.13
C THR A 369 -21.38 -20.84 13.31
N LYS A 370 -20.94 -22.04 13.68
CA LYS A 370 -21.45 -22.76 14.85
C LYS A 370 -21.16 -22.01 16.15
N GLN A 371 -19.94 -21.50 16.32
CA GLN A 371 -19.56 -20.70 17.49
C GLN A 371 -20.37 -19.40 17.59
N LEU A 372 -20.68 -18.77 16.45
CA LEU A 372 -21.52 -17.58 16.41
C LEU A 372 -22.95 -17.88 16.87
N GLN A 373 -23.51 -19.02 16.46
CA GLN A 373 -24.83 -19.49 16.92
C GLN A 373 -24.83 -19.77 18.43
N GLU A 374 -23.78 -20.43 18.95
CA GLU A 374 -23.64 -20.70 20.38
C GLU A 374 -23.49 -19.40 21.21
N ALA A 375 -22.70 -18.44 20.72
CA ALA A 375 -22.52 -17.13 21.35
C ALA A 375 -23.81 -16.29 21.37
N GLN A 376 -24.66 -16.42 20.35
CA GLN A 376 -25.98 -15.78 20.35
C GLN A 376 -26.89 -16.33 21.47
N MET A 377 -26.74 -17.61 21.81
CA MET A 377 -27.51 -18.25 22.88
C MET A 377 -26.99 -17.90 24.28
N SER A 378 -25.68 -17.66 24.43
CA SER A 378 -25.06 -17.34 25.72
C SER A 378 -25.20 -15.88 26.17
N ARG A 379 -25.69 -14.97 25.29
CA ARG A 379 -25.82 -13.51 25.53
C ARG A 379 -24.52 -12.80 25.96
N ASP A 380 -23.37 -13.35 25.58
CA ASP A 380 -22.07 -12.73 25.82
C ASP A 380 -21.68 -11.88 24.61
N ASP A 381 -21.90 -10.56 24.71
CA ASP A 381 -21.68 -9.61 23.62
C ASP A 381 -20.19 -9.44 23.26
N GLU A 382 -19.26 -9.61 24.21
CA GLU A 382 -17.83 -9.52 23.92
C GLU A 382 -17.33 -10.73 23.14
N VAL A 383 -17.73 -11.94 23.55
CA VAL A 383 -17.39 -13.17 22.83
C VAL A 383 -18.00 -13.14 21.42
N LYS A 384 -19.25 -12.69 21.30
CA LYS A 384 -19.91 -12.55 19.99
C LYS A 384 -19.15 -11.59 19.08
N LYS A 385 -18.71 -10.43 19.58
CA LYS A 385 -17.93 -9.46 18.80
C LYS A 385 -16.61 -10.07 18.30
N LYS A 386 -15.91 -10.81 19.16
CA LYS A 386 -14.64 -11.46 18.81
C LYS A 386 -14.81 -12.53 17.74
N VAL A 387 -15.80 -13.43 17.90
CA VAL A 387 -16.08 -14.49 16.93
C VAL A 387 -16.49 -13.91 15.57
N LEU A 388 -17.26 -12.82 15.56
CA LEU A 388 -17.65 -12.13 14.33
C LEU A 388 -16.43 -11.53 13.60
N GLN A 389 -15.52 -10.87 14.32
CA GLN A 389 -14.28 -10.36 13.73
C GLN A 389 -13.38 -11.46 13.14
N GLU A 390 -13.32 -12.63 13.80
CA GLU A 390 -12.60 -13.80 13.29
C GLU A 390 -13.29 -14.39 12.05
N TYR A 391 -14.62 -14.43 12.03
CA TYR A 391 -15.41 -14.87 10.87
C TYR A 391 -15.17 -13.98 9.65
N ASP A 392 -15.27 -12.65 9.81
CA ASP A 392 -15.05 -11.70 8.72
C ASP A 392 -13.63 -11.84 8.14
N HIS A 393 -12.61 -11.97 9.01
CA HIS A 393 -11.22 -12.18 8.60
C HIS A 393 -11.02 -13.49 7.82
N MET A 394 -11.71 -14.58 8.21
CA MET A 394 -11.66 -15.84 7.45
C MET A 394 -12.42 -15.75 6.13
N GLN A 395 -13.54 -15.03 6.09
CA GLN A 395 -14.31 -14.83 4.86
C GLN A 395 -13.50 -14.03 3.82
N GLU A 396 -12.73 -13.03 4.25
CA GLU A 396 -11.81 -12.28 3.39
C GLU A 396 -10.73 -13.18 2.78
N LYS A 397 -10.09 -14.04 3.58
CA LYS A 397 -9.11 -15.01 3.07
C LYS A 397 -9.73 -15.98 2.07
N TYR A 398 -10.89 -16.54 2.40
CA TYR A 398 -11.63 -17.42 1.52
C TYR A 398 -11.96 -16.75 0.18
N MET A 399 -12.37 -15.47 0.21
CA MET A 399 -12.65 -14.70 -1.00
C MET A 399 -11.43 -14.61 -1.92
N VAL A 400 -10.24 -14.34 -1.37
CA VAL A 400 -9.01 -14.21 -2.16
C VAL A 400 -8.66 -15.53 -2.87
N VAL A 401 -8.71 -16.66 -2.16
CA VAL A 401 -8.43 -17.99 -2.73
C VAL A 401 -9.48 -18.39 -3.76
N LEU A 402 -10.75 -18.18 -3.47
CA LEU A 402 -11.87 -18.44 -4.39
C LEU A 402 -11.72 -17.67 -5.69
N MET A 403 -11.36 -16.38 -5.62
CA MET A 403 -11.19 -15.54 -6.81
C MET A 403 -9.97 -15.94 -7.63
N ALA A 404 -8.86 -16.34 -6.98
CA ALA A 404 -7.70 -16.89 -7.68
C ALA A 404 -8.04 -18.20 -8.41
N GLN A 405 -8.79 -19.11 -7.75
CA GLN A 405 -9.27 -20.35 -8.34
C GLN A 405 -10.20 -20.10 -9.54
N ALA A 406 -11.13 -19.15 -9.40
CA ALA A 406 -12.05 -18.74 -10.47
C ALA A 406 -11.31 -18.12 -11.66
N LYS A 407 -10.24 -17.33 -11.41
CA LYS A 407 -9.43 -16.67 -12.44
C LYS A 407 -8.84 -17.67 -13.44
N ILE A 408 -8.50 -18.89 -13.00
CA ILE A 408 -7.95 -19.95 -13.87
C ILE A 408 -8.93 -20.29 -15.01
N TYR A 409 -10.19 -20.57 -14.68
CA TYR A 409 -11.21 -20.86 -15.71
C TYR A 409 -11.68 -19.61 -16.46
N TRP A 410 -11.68 -18.45 -15.79
CA TRP A 410 -11.98 -17.17 -16.44
C TRP A 410 -11.01 -16.87 -17.58
N ASN A 411 -9.70 -17.03 -17.34
CA ASN A 411 -8.65 -16.81 -18.34
C ASN A 411 -8.72 -17.80 -19.51
N ARG A 412 -9.32 -18.97 -19.29
CA ARG A 412 -9.57 -19.98 -20.33
C ARG A 412 -10.92 -19.79 -21.04
N GLU A 413 -11.66 -18.72 -20.71
CA GLU A 413 -13.01 -18.44 -21.22
C GLU A 413 -14.06 -19.53 -20.89
N HIS A 414 -13.79 -20.35 -19.86
CA HIS A 414 -14.67 -21.42 -19.41
C HIS A 414 -15.68 -20.92 -18.35
N TYR A 415 -16.50 -19.94 -18.72
CA TYR A 415 -17.39 -19.22 -17.79
C TYR A 415 -18.39 -20.12 -17.04
N GLN A 416 -18.86 -21.22 -17.65
CA GLN A 416 -19.75 -22.19 -17.01
C GLN A 416 -19.11 -22.86 -15.78
N MET A 417 -17.80 -23.09 -15.81
CA MET A 417 -17.08 -23.68 -14.66
C MET A 417 -16.90 -22.63 -13.56
N VAL A 418 -16.67 -21.37 -13.93
CA VAL A 418 -16.61 -20.26 -12.96
C VAL A 418 -17.96 -20.11 -12.23
N GLU A 419 -19.08 -20.17 -12.96
CA GLU A 419 -20.42 -20.14 -12.37
C GLU A 419 -20.64 -21.29 -11.37
N LYS A 420 -20.20 -22.52 -11.71
CA LYS A 420 -20.26 -23.66 -10.78
C LYS A 420 -19.45 -23.44 -9.51
N ILE A 421 -18.27 -22.82 -9.62
CA ILE A 421 -17.42 -22.48 -8.46
C ILE A 421 -18.16 -21.50 -7.56
N PHE A 422 -18.72 -20.42 -8.11
CA PHE A 422 -19.48 -19.45 -7.33
C PHE A 422 -20.76 -20.03 -6.73
N HIS A 423 -21.45 -20.92 -7.44
CA HIS A 423 -22.63 -21.59 -6.89
C HIS A 423 -22.28 -22.41 -5.63
N LYS A 424 -21.14 -23.11 -5.62
CA LYS A 424 -20.66 -23.85 -4.43
C LYS A 424 -20.29 -22.93 -3.27
N SER A 425 -19.80 -21.72 -3.54
CA SER A 425 -19.35 -20.77 -2.51
C SER A 425 -20.48 -19.88 -1.96
N MET A 426 -21.71 -20.00 -2.50
CA MET A 426 -22.85 -19.13 -2.17
C MET A 426 -23.18 -19.12 -0.68
N GLU A 427 -23.01 -20.25 0.03
CA GLU A 427 -23.26 -20.39 1.48
C GLU A 427 -22.55 -19.32 2.30
N PHE A 428 -21.35 -18.91 1.90
CA PHE A 428 -20.52 -17.96 2.66
C PHE A 428 -20.43 -16.59 2.00
N CYS A 429 -20.60 -16.48 0.68
CA CYS A 429 -20.23 -15.27 -0.06
C CYS A 429 -21.41 -14.43 -0.55
N ASN A 430 -22.65 -14.91 -0.40
CA ASN A 430 -23.82 -14.29 -1.03
C ASN A 430 -24.02 -12.80 -0.67
N GLU A 431 -23.53 -12.33 0.48
CA GLU A 431 -23.68 -10.93 0.87
C GLU A 431 -22.50 -10.02 0.49
N VAL A 432 -21.42 -10.59 -0.03
CA VAL A 432 -20.20 -9.82 -0.36
C VAL A 432 -20.31 -9.20 -1.75
N ASP A 433 -20.22 -7.88 -1.82
CA ASP A 433 -20.34 -7.11 -3.08
C ASP A 433 -19.34 -7.58 -4.16
N THR A 434 -18.09 -7.87 -3.79
CA THR A 434 -17.06 -8.42 -4.71
C THR A 434 -17.49 -9.74 -5.36
N TRP A 435 -18.13 -10.64 -4.60
CA TRP A 435 -18.61 -11.91 -5.12
C TRP A 435 -19.81 -11.68 -6.06
N LYS A 436 -20.77 -10.84 -5.66
CA LYS A 436 -21.94 -10.46 -6.49
C LYS A 436 -21.49 -9.87 -7.83
N LEU A 437 -20.50 -8.98 -7.83
CA LEU A 437 -19.94 -8.38 -9.05
C LEU A 437 -19.30 -9.43 -9.97
N ASN A 438 -18.48 -10.33 -9.42
CA ASN A 438 -17.84 -11.37 -10.23
C ASN A 438 -18.84 -12.39 -10.78
N VAL A 439 -19.90 -12.71 -10.03
CA VAL A 439 -21.04 -13.49 -10.56
C VAL A 439 -21.72 -12.74 -11.71
N ALA A 440 -21.97 -11.44 -11.55
CA ALA A 440 -22.55 -10.61 -12.60
C ALA A 440 -21.67 -10.58 -13.87
N HIS A 441 -20.35 -10.47 -13.71
CA HIS A 441 -19.39 -10.54 -14.82
C HIS A 441 -19.45 -11.89 -15.54
N VAL A 442 -19.52 -13.00 -14.82
CA VAL A 442 -19.64 -14.35 -15.40
C VAL A 442 -20.95 -14.52 -16.16
N LEU A 443 -22.08 -14.07 -15.59
CA LEU A 443 -23.38 -14.13 -16.25
C LEU A 443 -23.42 -13.24 -17.50
N PHE A 444 -22.81 -12.06 -17.42
CA PHE A 444 -22.65 -11.15 -18.54
C PHE A 444 -21.87 -11.79 -19.69
N MET A 445 -20.73 -12.42 -19.41
CA MET A 445 -19.92 -13.11 -20.42
C MET A 445 -20.61 -14.35 -21.02
N GLN A 446 -21.63 -14.89 -20.35
CA GLN A 446 -22.48 -15.97 -20.86
C GLN A 446 -23.74 -15.48 -21.60
N ASP A 447 -23.84 -14.18 -21.93
CA ASP A 447 -25.02 -13.56 -22.52
C ASP A 447 -26.31 -13.66 -21.65
N LYS A 448 -26.19 -13.97 -20.35
CA LYS A 448 -27.31 -14.05 -19.39
C LYS A 448 -27.63 -12.66 -18.81
N TYR A 449 -27.88 -11.68 -19.68
CA TYR A 449 -28.00 -10.26 -19.32
C TYR A 449 -29.06 -9.97 -18.24
N LYS A 450 -30.22 -10.63 -18.30
CA LYS A 450 -31.29 -10.44 -17.32
C LYS A 450 -30.88 -10.84 -15.90
N GLU A 451 -30.11 -11.91 -15.77
CA GLU A 451 -29.59 -12.37 -14.47
C GLU A 451 -28.44 -11.47 -14.01
N ALA A 452 -27.57 -11.05 -14.92
CA ALA A 452 -26.48 -10.11 -14.62
C ALA A 452 -27.01 -8.77 -14.07
N ILE A 453 -28.11 -8.23 -14.62
CA ILE A 453 -28.79 -7.04 -14.10
C ILE A 453 -29.21 -7.24 -12.64
N GLY A 454 -29.75 -8.41 -12.30
CA GLY A 454 -30.17 -8.72 -10.92
C GLY A 454 -29.04 -8.62 -9.88
N PHE A 455 -27.77 -8.75 -10.29
CA PHE A 455 -26.61 -8.57 -9.42
C PHE A 455 -25.99 -7.18 -9.51
N TYR A 456 -25.89 -6.59 -10.71
CA TYR A 456 -25.35 -5.24 -10.87
C TYR A 456 -26.26 -4.17 -10.26
N GLU A 457 -27.55 -4.21 -10.57
CA GLU A 457 -28.49 -3.13 -10.26
C GLU A 457 -28.61 -2.83 -8.76
N PRO A 458 -28.71 -3.83 -7.83
CA PRO A 458 -28.72 -3.53 -6.40
C PRO A 458 -27.46 -2.83 -5.90
N ILE A 459 -26.29 -3.18 -6.47
CA ILE A 459 -25.01 -2.58 -6.10
C ILE A 459 -24.97 -1.13 -6.56
N VAL A 460 -25.36 -0.86 -7.82
CA VAL A 460 -25.42 0.52 -8.30
C VAL A 460 -26.44 1.30 -7.47
N LYS A 461 -27.67 0.78 -7.28
CA LYS A 461 -28.77 1.38 -6.47
C LYS A 461 -28.37 1.74 -5.04
N LYS A 462 -27.56 0.92 -4.36
CA LYS A 462 -27.01 1.25 -3.04
C LYS A 462 -26.26 2.60 -3.03
N HIS A 463 -25.60 2.94 -4.13
CA HIS A 463 -24.92 4.23 -4.33
C HIS A 463 -25.82 5.34 -4.92
N TYR A 464 -27.07 5.02 -5.31
CA TYR A 464 -28.09 6.03 -5.64
C TYR A 464 -28.72 6.62 -4.37
N ASP A 465 -28.94 5.84 -3.32
CA ASP A 465 -29.76 6.27 -2.18
C ASP A 465 -28.95 6.74 -0.96
N SER A 466 -27.62 6.53 -0.96
CA SER A 466 -26.75 6.93 0.15
C SER A 466 -26.51 8.45 0.14
N VAL A 467 -27.46 9.20 0.69
CA VAL A 467 -27.32 10.64 0.96
C VAL A 467 -26.30 10.82 2.09
N SER A 468 -25.13 11.38 1.77
CA SER A 468 -24.19 11.82 2.80
C SER A 468 -24.57 13.24 3.23
N PRO A 469 -24.76 13.54 4.54
CA PRO A 469 -25.26 14.84 5.01
C PRO A 469 -24.32 16.03 4.74
N ALA A 470 -23.07 15.78 4.31
CA ALA A 470 -22.03 16.79 4.17
C ALA A 470 -21.80 17.28 2.73
N HIS A 471 -22.27 16.56 1.70
CA HIS A 471 -22.13 16.96 0.30
C HIS A 471 -23.39 16.56 -0.47
N PHE A 472 -23.97 17.50 -1.21
CA PHE A 472 -25.20 17.36 -2.00
C PHE A 472 -24.98 16.50 -3.28
N LEU A 473 -24.15 15.46 -3.21
CA LEU A 473 -23.68 14.67 -4.36
C LEU A 473 -23.94 13.18 -4.17
N LEU A 474 -24.44 12.54 -5.23
CA LEU A 474 -24.79 11.13 -5.32
C LEU A 474 -23.60 10.38 -5.94
N PRO A 475 -22.84 9.56 -5.19
CA PRO A 475 -21.55 9.09 -5.68
C PRO A 475 -21.70 7.83 -6.54
N ILE A 476 -22.47 7.91 -7.64
CA ILE A 476 -22.51 6.85 -8.66
C ILE A 476 -21.10 6.56 -9.22
N LEU A 477 -20.25 7.59 -9.22
CA LEU A 477 -18.85 7.54 -9.64
C LEU A 477 -17.93 6.80 -8.64
N ASN A 478 -18.46 6.32 -7.50
CA ASN A 478 -17.75 5.37 -6.64
C ASN A 478 -17.85 3.93 -7.17
N VAL A 479 -18.81 3.65 -8.06
CA VAL A 479 -18.92 2.37 -8.74
C VAL A 479 -17.98 2.35 -9.94
N SER A 480 -17.20 1.28 -10.09
CA SER A 480 -16.29 1.12 -11.23
C SER A 480 -17.00 1.36 -12.56
N ALA A 481 -16.38 2.15 -13.44
CA ALA A 481 -16.93 2.46 -14.75
C ALA A 481 -17.26 1.22 -15.60
N VAL A 482 -16.50 0.13 -15.44
CA VAL A 482 -16.76 -1.14 -16.14
C VAL A 482 -18.08 -1.78 -15.68
N VAL A 483 -18.41 -1.67 -14.39
CA VAL A 483 -19.68 -2.18 -13.84
C VAL A 483 -20.85 -1.39 -14.41
N LEU A 484 -20.76 -0.06 -14.42
CA LEU A 484 -21.78 0.82 -15.01
C LEU A 484 -21.95 0.53 -16.51
N ALA A 485 -20.84 0.33 -17.22
CA ALA A 485 -20.84 0.01 -18.63
C ALA A 485 -21.51 -1.33 -18.94
N ASN A 486 -21.17 -2.38 -18.20
CA ASN A 486 -21.77 -3.70 -18.36
C ASN A 486 -23.26 -3.70 -18.01
N LEU A 487 -23.68 -2.89 -17.02
CA LEU A 487 -25.10 -2.69 -16.70
C LEU A 487 -25.84 -1.99 -17.86
N CYS A 488 -25.29 -0.89 -18.39
CA CYS A 488 -25.85 -0.22 -19.59
C CYS A 488 -25.98 -1.19 -20.77
N VAL A 489 -24.93 -1.96 -21.05
CA VAL A 489 -24.95 -2.98 -22.11
C VAL A 489 -26.04 -4.01 -21.84
N SER A 490 -26.14 -4.50 -20.60
CA SER A 490 -27.16 -5.50 -20.25
C SER A 490 -28.57 -4.97 -20.50
N TYR A 491 -28.86 -3.72 -20.13
CA TYR A 491 -30.15 -3.07 -20.40
C TYR A 491 -30.44 -2.96 -21.90
N VAL A 492 -29.46 -2.52 -22.69
CA VAL A 492 -29.59 -2.44 -24.16
C VAL A 492 -29.88 -3.81 -24.77
N MET A 493 -29.17 -4.85 -24.34
CA MET A 493 -29.31 -6.21 -24.87
C MET A 493 -30.68 -6.84 -24.56
N ILE A 494 -31.37 -6.38 -23.51
CA ILE A 494 -32.74 -6.80 -23.17
C ILE A 494 -33.81 -5.79 -23.65
N ASN A 495 -33.46 -4.83 -24.52
CA ASN A 495 -34.31 -3.78 -25.05
C ASN A 495 -34.88 -2.79 -24.01
N GLN A 496 -34.22 -2.63 -22.87
CA GLN A 496 -34.52 -1.61 -21.87
C GLN A 496 -33.68 -0.34 -22.10
N ASN A 497 -33.78 0.22 -23.31
CA ASN A 497 -32.93 1.36 -23.73
C ASN A 497 -33.15 2.62 -22.87
N GLU A 498 -34.37 2.83 -22.36
CA GLU A 498 -34.69 3.97 -21.49
C GLU A 498 -33.86 3.95 -20.19
N GLU A 499 -33.70 2.78 -19.57
CA GLU A 499 -32.91 2.62 -18.34
C GLU A 499 -31.41 2.84 -18.59
N ALA A 500 -30.91 2.35 -19.73
CA ALA A 500 -29.52 2.59 -20.14
C ALA A 500 -29.26 4.09 -20.37
N GLU A 501 -30.18 4.78 -21.05
CA GLU A 501 -30.07 6.22 -21.26
C GLU A 501 -30.16 7.02 -19.97
N GLU A 502 -31.07 6.67 -19.06
CA GLU A 502 -31.20 7.32 -17.77
C GLU A 502 -29.92 7.17 -16.93
N LEU A 503 -29.35 5.96 -16.89
CA LEU A 503 -28.07 5.68 -16.23
C LEU A 503 -26.95 6.54 -16.83
N MET A 504 -26.84 6.62 -18.16
CA MET A 504 -25.83 7.44 -18.83
C MET A 504 -25.99 8.94 -18.54
N ARG A 505 -27.21 9.48 -18.59
CA ARG A 505 -27.48 10.90 -18.27
C ARG A 505 -27.11 11.25 -16.84
N LYS A 506 -27.30 10.31 -15.90
CA LYS A 506 -26.89 10.51 -14.49
C LYS A 506 -25.38 10.56 -14.35
N ILE A 507 -24.64 9.65 -15.01
CA ILE A 507 -23.18 9.67 -15.01
C ILE A 507 -22.66 10.99 -15.60
N GLU A 508 -23.23 11.44 -16.72
CA GLU A 508 -22.88 12.71 -17.36
C GLU A 508 -23.05 13.90 -16.41
N LYS A 509 -24.20 14.00 -15.73
CA LYS A 509 -24.49 15.07 -14.78
C LYS A 509 -23.52 15.10 -13.60
N GLU A 510 -23.15 13.95 -13.05
CA GLU A 510 -22.22 13.87 -11.92
C GLU A 510 -20.77 14.18 -12.35
N GLU A 511 -20.36 13.77 -13.56
CA GLU A 511 -19.05 14.14 -14.11
C GLU A 511 -18.96 15.66 -14.36
N GLU A 512 -20.00 16.28 -14.91
CA GLU A 512 -20.07 17.73 -15.11
C GLU A 512 -19.98 18.50 -13.78
N GLN A 513 -20.67 18.01 -12.75
CA GLN A 513 -20.64 18.62 -11.43
C GLN A 513 -19.25 18.52 -10.78
N ILE A 514 -18.60 17.35 -10.83
CA ILE A 514 -17.23 17.21 -10.33
C ILE A 514 -16.26 18.09 -11.14
N SER A 515 -16.41 18.16 -12.46
CA SER A 515 -15.57 19.04 -13.27
C SER A 515 -15.78 20.53 -12.97
N TYR A 516 -16.93 20.90 -12.41
CA TYR A 516 -17.21 22.27 -11.94
C TYR A 516 -16.60 22.53 -10.56
N ASP A 517 -16.77 21.58 -9.64
CA ASP A 517 -16.29 21.69 -8.26
C ASP A 517 -14.77 21.53 -8.13
N ASP A 518 -14.16 20.64 -8.92
CA ASP A 518 -12.73 20.34 -8.94
C ASP A 518 -12.25 20.12 -10.40
N PRO A 519 -11.82 21.19 -11.10
CA PRO A 519 -11.42 21.12 -12.50
C PRO A 519 -10.20 20.21 -12.80
N ASP A 520 -9.37 19.95 -11.78
CA ASP A 520 -8.16 19.13 -11.91
C ASP A 520 -8.45 17.63 -11.73
N LYS A 521 -9.55 17.29 -11.06
CA LYS A 521 -10.00 15.90 -10.90
C LYS A 521 -10.54 15.34 -12.20
N LYS A 522 -9.73 14.48 -12.83
CA LYS A 522 -10.14 13.79 -14.06
C LYS A 522 -11.09 12.64 -13.75
N VAL A 523 -12.24 12.62 -14.43
CA VAL A 523 -13.24 11.54 -14.36
C VAL A 523 -13.49 10.98 -15.76
N PHE A 524 -13.56 9.66 -15.87
CA PHE A 524 -13.64 8.95 -17.16
C PHE A 524 -14.76 7.90 -17.24
N HIS A 525 -15.74 7.91 -16.32
CA HIS A 525 -16.80 6.92 -16.28
C HIS A 525 -17.63 6.93 -17.57
N LEU A 526 -18.11 8.10 -18.01
CA LEU A 526 -18.92 8.21 -19.23
C LEU A 526 -18.10 7.87 -20.49
N CYS A 527 -16.79 8.19 -20.48
CA CYS A 527 -15.86 7.79 -21.53
C CYS A 527 -15.82 6.26 -21.65
N ILE A 528 -15.54 5.57 -20.55
CA ILE A 528 -15.45 4.10 -20.49
C ILE A 528 -16.79 3.45 -20.88
N VAL A 529 -17.92 3.98 -20.39
CA VAL A 529 -19.26 3.48 -20.74
C VAL A 529 -19.52 3.59 -22.25
N ASN A 530 -19.23 4.74 -22.86
CA ASN A 530 -19.39 4.91 -24.31
C ASN A 530 -18.42 4.03 -25.11
N LEU A 531 -17.17 3.82 -24.65
CA LEU A 531 -16.21 2.91 -25.29
C LEU A 531 -16.70 1.46 -25.27
N VAL A 532 -17.17 0.98 -24.12
CA VAL A 532 -17.66 -0.41 -23.97
C VAL A 532 -18.91 -0.63 -24.81
N ILE A 533 -19.88 0.30 -24.78
CA ILE A 533 -21.07 0.24 -25.64
C ILE A 533 -20.64 0.26 -27.12
N GLY A 534 -19.75 1.20 -27.49
CA GLY A 534 -19.25 1.31 -28.86
C GLY A 534 -18.62 0.02 -29.37
N THR A 535 -17.74 -0.57 -28.55
CA THR A 535 -17.05 -1.84 -28.84
C THR A 535 -18.04 -2.98 -29.04
N LEU A 536 -19.06 -3.09 -28.18
CA LEU A 536 -20.09 -4.11 -28.31
C LEU A 536 -20.86 -4.00 -29.64
N TYR A 537 -21.31 -2.79 -29.99
CA TYR A 537 -22.06 -2.58 -31.23
C TYR A 537 -21.19 -2.86 -32.46
N CYS A 538 -19.91 -2.50 -32.43
CA CYS A 538 -18.94 -2.87 -33.46
C CYS A 538 -18.79 -4.39 -33.56
N ALA A 539 -18.70 -5.11 -32.44
CA ALA A 539 -18.59 -6.58 -32.41
C ALA A 539 -19.85 -7.28 -32.94
N LYS A 540 -21.04 -6.67 -32.77
CA LYS A 540 -22.30 -7.15 -33.36
C LYS A 540 -22.53 -6.68 -34.81
N GLY A 541 -21.55 -6.00 -35.42
CA GLY A 541 -21.58 -5.55 -36.81
C GLY A 541 -22.31 -4.21 -37.06
N ASN A 542 -22.82 -3.55 -36.04
CA ASN A 542 -23.43 -2.22 -36.15
C ASN A 542 -22.38 -1.12 -35.99
N TYR A 543 -21.51 -1.02 -37.01
CA TYR A 543 -20.39 -0.07 -37.00
C TYR A 543 -20.80 1.39 -36.94
N ARG A 544 -21.92 1.77 -37.58
CA ARG A 544 -22.38 3.17 -37.60
C ARG A 544 -22.63 3.70 -36.19
N PHE A 545 -23.37 2.96 -35.38
CA PHE A 545 -23.65 3.37 -34.01
C PHE A 545 -22.42 3.17 -33.11
N GLY A 546 -21.73 2.04 -33.26
CA GLY A 546 -20.58 1.70 -32.42
C GLY A 546 -19.46 2.75 -32.52
N ILE A 547 -19.06 3.11 -33.74
CA ILE A 547 -18.01 4.10 -33.97
C ILE A 547 -18.42 5.50 -33.52
N ALA A 548 -19.67 5.91 -33.75
CA ALA A 548 -20.15 7.20 -33.24
C ALA A 548 -20.03 7.30 -31.71
N ARG A 549 -20.26 6.21 -30.98
CA ARG A 549 -20.06 6.15 -29.52
C ARG A 549 -18.58 6.19 -29.13
N VAL A 550 -17.71 5.51 -29.86
CA VAL A 550 -16.25 5.57 -29.66
C VAL A 550 -15.73 6.99 -29.90
N ILE A 551 -16.16 7.67 -30.96
CA ILE A 551 -15.77 9.06 -31.22
C ILE A 551 -16.21 9.96 -30.05
N LYS A 552 -17.49 9.88 -29.66
CA LYS A 552 -18.04 10.66 -28.54
C LYS A 552 -17.33 10.42 -27.21
N SER A 553 -16.85 9.20 -26.94
CA SER A 553 -16.16 8.92 -25.67
C SER A 553 -14.88 9.73 -25.46
N LEU A 554 -14.19 10.10 -26.54
CA LEU A 554 -12.92 10.82 -26.46
C LEU A 554 -13.08 12.34 -26.43
N GLU A 555 -14.30 12.88 -26.49
CA GLU A 555 -14.54 14.32 -26.45
C GLU A 555 -14.63 14.87 -25.01
N PRO A 556 -13.85 15.92 -24.65
CA PRO A 556 -12.86 16.61 -25.47
C PRO A 556 -11.47 15.91 -25.47
N TYR A 557 -10.84 15.83 -26.65
CA TYR A 557 -9.64 15.01 -26.90
C TYR A 557 -8.45 15.38 -26.00
N ASN A 558 -8.24 16.67 -25.74
CA ASN A 558 -7.17 17.15 -24.89
C ASN A 558 -7.26 16.70 -23.42
N LYS A 559 -8.44 16.25 -22.96
CA LYS A 559 -8.65 15.76 -21.59
C LYS A 559 -8.81 14.25 -21.53
N LYS A 560 -9.53 13.66 -22.50
CA LYS A 560 -9.96 12.25 -22.45
C LYS A 560 -9.13 11.31 -23.30
N LEU A 561 -8.31 11.81 -24.21
CA LEU A 561 -7.38 10.96 -24.95
C LEU A 561 -6.28 10.47 -24.00
N GLY A 562 -6.26 9.17 -23.79
CA GLY A 562 -5.27 8.46 -22.98
C GLY A 562 -5.02 7.07 -23.56
N THR A 563 -4.01 6.38 -23.04
CA THR A 563 -3.53 5.09 -23.58
C THR A 563 -4.64 4.04 -23.63
N ASP A 564 -5.41 3.88 -22.55
CA ASP A 564 -6.49 2.89 -22.48
C ASP A 564 -7.64 3.24 -23.43
N ALA A 565 -8.07 4.50 -23.44
CA ALA A 565 -9.12 4.96 -24.34
C ALA A 565 -8.74 4.74 -25.81
N TRP A 566 -7.48 5.02 -26.17
CA TRP A 566 -6.94 4.76 -27.49
C TRP A 566 -6.86 3.26 -27.80
N PHE A 567 -6.44 2.43 -26.85
CA PHE A 567 -6.38 0.97 -27.01
C PHE A 567 -7.74 0.38 -27.38
N TYR A 568 -8.83 0.81 -26.73
CA TYR A 568 -10.17 0.35 -27.09
C TYR A 568 -10.67 0.97 -28.40
N ALA A 569 -10.39 2.25 -28.64
CA ALA A 569 -10.78 2.92 -29.89
C ALA A 569 -10.17 2.21 -31.12
N LYS A 570 -8.85 2.00 -31.14
CA LYS A 570 -8.17 1.36 -32.28
C LYS A 570 -8.68 -0.06 -32.58
N ARG A 571 -9.09 -0.81 -31.54
CA ARG A 571 -9.69 -2.15 -31.68
C ARG A 571 -11.09 -2.14 -32.29
N CYS A 572 -11.80 -1.00 -32.29
CA CYS A 572 -13.06 -0.85 -33.01
C CYS A 572 -12.83 -0.52 -34.49
N PHE A 573 -11.81 0.29 -34.78
CA PHE A 573 -11.48 0.72 -36.14
C PHE A 573 -10.83 -0.36 -37.00
N LEU A 574 -10.00 -1.24 -36.42
CA LEU A 574 -9.33 -2.31 -37.17
C LEU A 574 -10.31 -3.32 -37.81
N PRO A 575 -11.29 -3.91 -37.08
CA PRO A 575 -12.30 -4.79 -37.68
C PRO A 575 -13.24 -4.06 -38.63
N LEU A 576 -13.51 -2.77 -38.40
CA LEU A 576 -14.26 -1.95 -39.35
C LEU A 576 -13.54 -1.88 -40.70
N LEU A 577 -12.26 -1.50 -40.69
CA LEU A 577 -11.44 -1.42 -41.89
C LEU A 577 -11.36 -2.77 -42.61
N GLU A 578 -11.17 -3.86 -41.86
CA GLU A 578 -11.19 -5.22 -42.40
C GLU A 578 -12.51 -5.54 -43.14
N ASN A 579 -13.65 -5.20 -42.53
CA ASN A 579 -14.96 -5.47 -43.12
C ASN A 579 -15.31 -4.53 -44.28
N MET A 580 -14.77 -3.31 -44.29
CA MET A 580 -14.86 -2.42 -45.44
C MET A 580 -14.02 -2.94 -46.62
N CYS A 581 -12.78 -3.40 -46.37
CA CYS A 581 -11.93 -4.07 -47.37
C CYS A 581 -12.60 -5.29 -47.98
N LYS A 582 -13.27 -6.10 -47.15
CA LYS A 582 -14.00 -7.30 -47.60
C LYS A 582 -15.34 -6.97 -48.28
N HIS A 583 -15.72 -5.69 -48.38
CA HIS A 583 -17.04 -5.24 -48.85
C HIS A 583 -18.23 -5.85 -48.10
N VAL A 584 -18.01 -6.28 -46.84
CA VAL A 584 -19.06 -6.80 -45.95
C VAL A 584 -19.85 -5.65 -45.33
N THR A 585 -19.23 -4.49 -45.16
CA THR A 585 -19.85 -3.28 -44.62
C THR A 585 -19.52 -2.09 -45.51
N ILE A 586 -20.55 -1.32 -45.87
CA ILE A 586 -20.40 -0.05 -46.61
C ILE A 586 -20.85 1.06 -45.66
N LEU A 587 -19.95 1.98 -45.35
CA LEU A 587 -20.25 3.15 -44.53
C LEU A 587 -20.72 4.32 -45.41
N PRO A 588 -21.69 5.14 -44.95
CA PRO A 588 -22.00 6.41 -45.60
C PRO A 588 -20.80 7.37 -45.53
N ASP A 589 -20.63 8.21 -46.56
CA ASP A 589 -19.54 9.19 -46.66
C ASP A 589 -19.41 10.08 -45.41
N ALA A 590 -20.54 10.49 -44.83
CA ALA A 590 -20.55 11.27 -43.59
C ALA A 590 -19.83 10.53 -42.44
N VAL A 591 -20.07 9.23 -42.28
CA VAL A 591 -19.44 8.42 -41.23
C VAL A 591 -17.96 8.23 -41.50
N VAL A 592 -17.58 8.05 -42.78
CA VAL A 592 -16.17 7.98 -43.19
C VAL A 592 -15.45 9.29 -42.86
N GLN A 593 -16.08 10.42 -43.13
CA GLN A 593 -15.53 11.73 -42.81
C GLN A 593 -15.39 11.95 -41.30
N ASP A 594 -16.39 11.56 -40.51
CA ASP A 594 -16.31 11.59 -39.04
C ASP A 594 -15.14 10.73 -38.52
N CYS A 595 -14.90 9.55 -39.11
CA CYS A 595 -13.77 8.68 -38.77
C CYS A 595 -12.43 9.34 -39.07
N ILE A 596 -12.28 9.95 -40.24
CA ILE A 596 -11.05 10.64 -40.64
C ILE A 596 -10.80 11.83 -39.72
N GLN A 597 -11.83 12.64 -39.48
CA GLN A 597 -11.75 13.79 -38.57
C GLN A 597 -11.35 13.35 -37.16
N PHE A 598 -11.95 12.28 -36.63
CA PHE A 598 -11.54 11.70 -35.34
C PHE A 598 -10.05 11.34 -35.31
N LEU A 599 -9.53 10.68 -36.35
CA LEU A 599 -8.12 10.31 -36.43
C LEU A 599 -7.19 11.52 -36.55
N GLU A 600 -7.63 12.61 -37.19
CA GLU A 600 -6.90 13.88 -37.25
C GLU A 600 -6.82 14.56 -35.87
N HIS A 601 -7.91 14.56 -35.09
CA HIS A 601 -7.86 15.07 -33.72
C HIS A 601 -6.96 14.19 -32.82
N CYS A 602 -7.03 12.87 -32.96
CA CYS A 602 -6.12 11.97 -32.24
C CYS A 602 -4.66 12.18 -32.66
N GLU A 603 -4.40 12.50 -33.93
CA GLU A 603 -3.08 12.87 -34.42
C GLU A 603 -2.56 14.16 -33.76
N GLU A 604 -3.41 15.19 -33.67
CA GLU A 604 -3.07 16.50 -33.11
C GLU A 604 -2.80 16.46 -31.60
N TYR A 605 -3.69 15.81 -30.83
CA TYR A 605 -3.59 15.77 -29.37
C TYR A 605 -2.79 14.57 -28.82
N GLY A 606 -2.46 13.59 -29.66
CA GLY A 606 -1.84 12.32 -29.26
C GLY A 606 -0.32 12.30 -29.21
N LYS A 607 0.35 13.45 -29.34
CA LYS A 607 1.81 13.52 -29.51
C LYS A 607 2.58 13.04 -28.28
N ASP A 608 2.08 13.42 -27.11
CA ASP A 608 2.67 13.09 -25.80
C ASP A 608 1.90 11.96 -25.09
N VAL A 609 0.97 11.31 -25.80
CA VAL A 609 0.17 10.20 -25.26
C VAL A 609 0.76 8.89 -25.78
N PRO A 610 1.24 7.99 -24.90
CA PRO A 610 1.74 6.70 -25.34
C PRO A 610 0.62 5.84 -25.91
N ALA A 611 0.91 5.07 -26.97
CA ALA A 611 -0.06 4.18 -27.59
C ALA A 611 -0.16 2.81 -26.91
N VAL A 612 0.89 2.43 -26.18
CA VAL A 612 1.03 1.20 -25.40
C VAL A 612 1.68 1.56 -24.07
N ILE A 613 1.10 1.05 -22.97
CA ILE A 613 1.71 1.15 -21.64
C ILE A 613 2.82 0.11 -21.58
N GLU A 614 4.07 0.57 -21.49
CA GLU A 614 5.23 -0.29 -21.25
C GLU A 614 5.19 -0.77 -19.80
N GLN A 615 5.61 -2.02 -19.56
CA GLN A 615 5.62 -2.53 -18.20
C GLN A 615 6.67 -1.78 -17.36
N PRO A 616 6.36 -1.42 -16.10
CA PRO A 616 7.27 -0.67 -15.22
C PRO A 616 8.71 -1.18 -15.12
N LEU A 617 8.93 -2.49 -15.32
CA LEU A 617 10.22 -3.17 -15.21
C LEU A 617 10.77 -3.67 -16.57
N GLU A 618 10.23 -3.20 -17.69
CA GLU A 618 10.60 -3.69 -19.03
C GLU A 618 11.95 -3.14 -19.50
N GLU A 619 12.89 -4.03 -19.86
CA GLU A 619 14.27 -3.67 -20.26
C GLU A 619 14.35 -3.00 -21.65
N SER A 620 13.44 -3.35 -22.57
CA SER A 620 13.44 -2.87 -23.96
C SER A 620 12.23 -1.99 -24.24
N ARG A 621 12.43 -0.67 -24.11
CA ARG A 621 11.39 0.32 -24.42
C ARG A 621 11.22 0.53 -25.92
N LEU A 622 9.98 0.74 -26.35
CA LEU A 622 9.67 1.16 -27.71
C LEU A 622 10.28 2.53 -27.99
N HIS A 623 10.68 2.75 -29.24
CA HIS A 623 11.17 4.05 -29.64
C HIS A 623 10.10 5.12 -29.40
N ALA A 624 10.44 6.18 -28.66
CA ALA A 624 9.50 7.21 -28.21
C ALA A 624 8.64 7.79 -29.36
N GLY A 625 9.21 7.98 -30.55
CA GLY A 625 8.45 8.47 -31.72
C GLY A 625 7.46 7.46 -32.35
N LYS A 626 7.52 6.18 -32.01
CA LYS A 626 6.63 5.11 -32.50
C LYS A 626 5.58 4.69 -31.47
N ASN A 627 5.89 4.84 -30.17
CA ASN A 627 4.92 4.59 -29.10
C ASN A 627 4.12 5.87 -28.79
N THR A 628 3.40 6.39 -29.78
CA THR A 628 2.50 7.55 -29.60
C THR A 628 1.17 7.32 -30.28
N VAL A 629 0.10 7.86 -29.71
CA VAL A 629 -1.21 7.87 -30.35
C VAL A 629 -1.12 8.55 -31.72
N THR A 630 -0.36 9.63 -31.85
CA THR A 630 -0.13 10.30 -33.14
C THR A 630 0.41 9.35 -34.21
N TYR A 631 1.37 8.49 -33.87
CA TYR A 631 1.93 7.53 -34.82
C TYR A 631 0.89 6.50 -35.29
N GLU A 632 0.16 5.88 -34.36
CA GLU A 632 -0.87 4.90 -34.70
C GLU A 632 -2.09 5.52 -35.42
N ALA A 633 -2.49 6.73 -35.04
CA ALA A 633 -3.58 7.46 -35.70
C ALA A 633 -3.26 7.74 -37.18
N ARG A 634 -2.02 8.13 -37.50
CA ARG A 634 -1.56 8.29 -38.89
C ARG A 634 -1.61 6.98 -39.67
N LEU A 635 -1.23 5.87 -39.03
CA LEU A 635 -1.28 4.55 -39.65
C LEU A 635 -2.72 4.16 -39.99
N LEU A 636 -3.64 4.29 -39.04
CA LEU A 636 -5.07 4.02 -39.26
C LEU A 636 -5.65 4.94 -40.33
N LYS A 637 -5.28 6.22 -40.35
CA LYS A 637 -5.74 7.19 -41.35
C LYS A 637 -5.25 6.83 -42.76
N ALA A 638 -3.98 6.43 -42.88
CA ALA A 638 -3.43 5.94 -44.14
C ALA A 638 -4.16 4.68 -44.65
N LEU A 639 -4.50 3.75 -43.75
CA LEU A 639 -5.31 2.58 -44.08
C LEU A 639 -6.70 3.01 -44.58
N PHE A 640 -7.40 3.91 -43.88
CA PHE A 640 -8.69 4.45 -44.32
C PHE A 640 -8.64 5.00 -45.76
N TYR A 641 -7.66 5.84 -46.07
CA TYR A 641 -7.50 6.39 -47.43
C TYR A 641 -7.28 5.32 -48.48
N HIS A 642 -6.59 4.22 -48.13
CA HIS A 642 -6.40 3.10 -49.04
C HIS A 642 -7.71 2.34 -49.31
N VAL A 643 -8.51 2.09 -48.26
CA VAL A 643 -9.77 1.35 -48.38
C VAL A 643 -10.83 2.11 -49.19
N ILE A 644 -10.89 3.43 -49.04
CA ILE A 644 -11.87 4.27 -49.77
C ILE A 644 -11.41 4.64 -51.18
N GLY A 645 -10.22 4.21 -51.61
CA GLY A 645 -9.68 4.48 -52.93
C GLY A 645 -9.31 5.95 -53.18
N TRP A 646 -9.04 6.76 -52.14
CA TRP A 646 -8.71 8.19 -52.30
C TRP A 646 -7.41 8.43 -53.10
N ASN A 647 -6.48 7.49 -53.04
CA ASN A 647 -5.20 7.55 -53.75
C ASN A 647 -5.23 6.89 -55.15
N GLN A 648 -6.40 6.47 -55.63
CA GLN A 648 -6.66 6.01 -56.99
C GLN A 648 -7.56 7.03 -57.71
#